data_AF-A0AAN4ZF44-F1
#
_entry.id   AF-A0AAN4ZF44-F1
#
_cell.length_a   1.000
_cell.length_b   1.000
_cell.length_c   1.000
_cell.angle_alpha   90.00
_cell.angle_beta   90.00
_cell.angle_gamma   90.00
#
_symmetry.space_group_name_H-M   'P 1'
#
loop_
_entity.id
_entity.type
_entity.pdbx_description
1 polymer ?
#
loop_
_entity_poly.entity_id
_entity_poly.type
_entity_poly.pdbx_seq_one_letter_code
_entity_poly.pdbx_strand_id
1 'polypeptide(L)'
;SSQETVDSTESIDNSLPDLPPYLLIASSSLLNLFTRCPSCGDPSIHSLSFSQHGSAVVLKWKCNKCVKSSWPSQPLLCGRFYEGNAKIATAGHTTGLSLPRLAVFGDVLGLPLPAPRTEYDLLSKLVLPAVDIVYERHMRYVESVVRNVASRRGIDLSIDGRYSRPGFTALNATISFIHLTTNLILLVINMHKHMKGIDGISGRMEKEGVRRGLKILLAKLYKIRSVCTDNDAKIGKMLRDDFSVIKHLLDFWHLVKGINHDLRELAKKKQCPNIQYWRKKLINHAHYIHSKFGKSRKLGLQYWLSSLAHVTGRHRHFAKVPFLHGIAKCKHSRLGWSNAHLIRRDSEEFQLLKAVIMKPTFLAGFLRASPKKNTSPNECFNSIINIYAPKRIARSSKWYGELIKLAHLHYNTLALLDMLNLREERGNSSVKVIGREGETVKRKMATADHAWRREVWAEIPGVIEKRKLDLFMKKVGAPTDREYVLAMQEEEKDVEEAEGAEGAEEREEGDGGESDVSEELGEGLYGEEVDSDHNPVMDAIELSDAEDEESAEEEDEEKIALSSGSEWDEGEAGERWMALHQGRRGRGRGGRGGRGRGGTVVRHEVAAVQASVSSADPSGQQGLSDEPKGGTAKKRERRATAAAKKKGEEEMDEEDSSSD
;
A
#
# COMPACT_ATOMS: atom_id res chain seq x y z
N SER A 1 -9.40 -38.57 -11.14
CA SER A 1 -10.16 -37.48 -10.49
C SER A 1 -9.16 -36.41 -10.11
N SER A 2 -9.35 -35.16 -10.52
CA SER A 2 -8.45 -34.03 -10.23
C SER A 2 -8.73 -33.37 -8.88
N GLN A 3 -9.41 -34.06 -7.99
CA GLN A 3 -9.66 -33.57 -6.63
C GLN A 3 -8.43 -33.91 -5.80
N GLU A 4 -7.71 -32.88 -5.35
CA GLU A 4 -6.64 -33.04 -4.36
C GLU A 4 -7.27 -33.58 -3.07
N THR A 5 -6.98 -34.84 -2.75
CA THR A 5 -7.37 -35.47 -1.48
C THR A 5 -6.28 -35.21 -0.45
N VAL A 6 -6.67 -34.62 0.68
CA VAL A 6 -5.80 -34.46 1.86
C VAL A 6 -6.30 -35.44 2.90
N ASP A 7 -5.63 -36.58 3.01
CA ASP A 7 -5.96 -37.60 4.00
C ASP A 7 -5.21 -37.31 5.30
N SER A 8 -5.90 -37.40 6.43
CA SER A 8 -5.24 -37.46 7.73
C SER A 8 -4.48 -38.79 7.79
N THR A 9 -3.15 -38.74 7.86
CA THR A 9 -2.33 -39.92 8.17
C THR A 9 -2.85 -40.55 9.46
N GLU A 10 -3.13 -41.86 9.43
CA GLU A 10 -3.51 -42.65 10.61
C GLU A 10 -2.42 -42.56 11.68
N SER A 11 -2.49 -41.56 12.56
CA SER A 11 -1.79 -41.62 13.84
C SER A 11 -2.60 -42.52 14.76
N ILE A 12 -1.95 -43.54 15.33
CA ILE A 12 -2.49 -44.49 16.33
C ILE A 12 -2.76 -43.78 17.68
N ASP A 13 -2.92 -42.47 17.67
CA ASP A 13 -3.24 -41.66 18.83
C ASP A 13 -4.72 -41.28 18.77
N ASN A 14 -5.44 -41.44 19.89
CA ASN A 14 -6.89 -41.22 20.02
C ASN A 14 -7.30 -39.73 19.88
N SER A 15 -6.49 -38.90 19.23
CA SER A 15 -6.82 -37.50 18.93
C SER A 15 -7.79 -37.42 17.75
N LEU A 16 -8.85 -36.63 17.91
CA LEU A 16 -9.77 -36.29 16.82
C LEU A 16 -9.00 -35.73 15.61
N PRO A 17 -9.39 -36.09 14.37
CA PRO A 17 -8.74 -35.56 13.18
C PRO A 17 -8.86 -34.02 13.14
N ASP A 18 -7.77 -33.35 12.76
CA ASP A 18 -7.70 -31.89 12.67
C ASP A 18 -8.49 -31.39 11.45
N LEU A 19 -9.79 -31.18 11.65
CA LEU A 19 -10.67 -30.65 10.62
C LEU A 19 -10.49 -29.13 10.48
N PRO A 20 -10.65 -28.57 9.26
CA PRO A 20 -10.68 -27.13 9.07
C PRO A 20 -11.75 -26.45 9.96
N PRO A 21 -11.50 -25.22 10.45
CA PRO A 21 -12.45 -24.53 11.33
C PRO A 21 -13.85 -24.29 10.74
N TYR A 22 -14.00 -24.30 9.41
CA TYR A 22 -15.29 -24.21 8.72
C TYR A 22 -15.33 -25.14 7.52
N LEU A 23 -16.49 -25.77 7.34
CA LEU A 23 -16.80 -26.66 6.23
C LEU A 23 -18.16 -26.27 5.63
N LEU A 24 -18.29 -26.39 4.31
CA LEU A 24 -19.58 -26.31 3.63
C LEU A 24 -20.25 -27.68 3.68
N ILE A 25 -21.36 -27.79 4.40
CA ILE A 25 -22.07 -29.06 4.61
C ILE A 25 -23.48 -28.93 4.02
N ALA A 26 -23.89 -29.91 3.19
CA ALA A 26 -25.24 -29.95 2.65
C ALA A 26 -26.28 -30.14 3.75
N SER A 27 -27.44 -29.48 3.63
CA SER A 27 -28.51 -29.54 4.62
C SER A 27 -28.97 -30.97 4.89
N SER A 28 -29.04 -31.84 3.87
CA SER A 28 -29.40 -33.26 4.03
C SER A 28 -28.38 -34.02 4.89
N SER A 29 -27.09 -33.80 4.68
CA SER A 29 -26.02 -34.41 5.47
C SER A 29 -26.05 -33.96 6.93
N LEU A 30 -26.34 -32.68 7.18
CA LEU A 30 -26.50 -32.15 8.53
C LEU A 30 -27.71 -32.79 9.22
N LEU A 31 -28.86 -32.86 8.55
CA LEU A 31 -30.09 -33.41 9.13
C LEU A 31 -29.98 -34.91 9.45
N ASN A 32 -29.14 -35.67 8.75
CA ASN A 32 -28.87 -37.07 9.06
C ASN A 32 -28.29 -37.28 10.48
N LEU A 33 -27.58 -36.27 11.02
CA LEU A 33 -27.04 -36.31 12.39
C LEU A 33 -28.14 -36.18 13.46
N PHE A 34 -29.34 -35.76 13.08
CA PHE A 34 -30.49 -35.57 13.97
C PHE A 34 -31.59 -36.62 13.75
N THR A 35 -31.22 -37.81 13.26
CA THR A 35 -32.12 -38.98 13.20
C THR A 35 -32.37 -39.59 14.59
N ARG A 36 -31.46 -39.36 15.55
CA ARG A 36 -31.61 -39.65 16.98
C ARG A 36 -31.24 -38.42 17.78
N CYS A 37 -31.74 -38.30 19.00
CA CYS A 37 -31.39 -37.19 19.90
C CYS A 37 -29.88 -37.17 20.18
N PRO A 38 -29.14 -36.12 19.77
CA PRO A 38 -27.70 -36.07 20.00
C PRO A 38 -27.33 -36.02 21.50
N SER A 39 -28.23 -35.51 22.35
CA SER A 39 -27.98 -35.37 23.79
C SER A 39 -28.20 -36.65 24.60
N CYS A 40 -29.14 -37.52 24.21
CA CYS A 40 -29.53 -38.69 25.02
C CYS A 40 -29.68 -39.99 24.23
N GLY A 41 -29.45 -39.98 22.93
CA GLY A 41 -29.54 -41.14 22.04
C GLY A 41 -30.96 -41.62 21.73
N ASP A 42 -31.99 -40.95 22.24
CA ASP A 42 -33.39 -41.34 22.02
C ASP A 42 -33.73 -41.34 20.52
N PRO A 43 -34.29 -42.43 19.96
CA PRO A 43 -34.62 -42.53 18.55
C PRO A 43 -35.80 -41.64 18.14
N SER A 44 -36.56 -41.09 19.09
CA SER A 44 -37.77 -40.31 18.84
C SER A 44 -37.54 -38.80 19.10
N ILE A 45 -37.20 -38.08 18.03
CA ILE A 45 -37.30 -36.61 18.01
C ILE A 45 -38.69 -36.24 17.48
N HIS A 46 -39.56 -35.73 18.35
CA HIS A 46 -40.95 -35.41 18.01
C HIS A 46 -41.12 -34.04 17.36
N SER A 47 -40.14 -33.16 17.57
CA SER A 47 -40.14 -31.81 16.99
C SER A 47 -38.71 -31.40 16.71
N LEU A 48 -38.45 -31.04 15.47
CA LEU A 48 -37.21 -30.44 15.00
C LEU A 48 -37.56 -29.14 14.27
N SER A 49 -36.98 -28.04 14.70
CA SER A 49 -37.11 -26.74 14.04
C SER A 49 -35.74 -26.07 13.91
N PHE A 50 -35.65 -25.10 13.02
CA PHE A 50 -34.40 -24.36 12.81
C PHE A 50 -34.67 -22.85 12.78
N SER A 51 -33.66 -22.07 13.16
CA SER A 51 -33.61 -20.63 12.88
C SER A 51 -32.32 -20.28 12.17
N GLN A 52 -32.45 -19.59 11.02
CA GLN A 52 -31.32 -19.16 10.21
C GLN A 52 -30.87 -17.76 10.61
N HIS A 53 -29.56 -17.56 10.75
CA HIS A 53 -28.93 -16.29 11.14
C HIS A 53 -27.73 -16.02 10.23
N GLY A 54 -27.98 -15.61 8.99
CA GLY A 54 -26.93 -15.48 7.97
C GLY A 54 -26.34 -16.84 7.65
N SER A 55 -25.03 -17.00 7.84
CA SER A 55 -24.33 -18.29 7.65
C SER A 55 -24.53 -19.30 8.78
N ALA A 56 -25.06 -18.88 9.93
CA ALA A 56 -25.29 -19.76 11.07
C ALA A 56 -26.72 -20.31 11.06
N VAL A 57 -26.88 -21.55 11.51
CA VAL A 57 -28.19 -22.17 11.75
C VAL A 57 -28.24 -22.64 13.20
N VAL A 58 -29.37 -22.44 13.87
CA VAL A 58 -29.63 -23.01 15.19
C VAL A 58 -30.73 -24.05 15.06
N LEU A 59 -30.38 -25.31 15.31
CA LEU A 59 -31.34 -26.40 15.37
C LEU A 59 -31.88 -26.50 16.80
N LYS A 60 -33.21 -26.63 16.92
CA LYS A 60 -33.90 -26.82 18.19
C LYS A 60 -34.74 -28.07 18.09
N TRP A 61 -34.63 -28.94 19.09
CA TRP A 61 -35.40 -30.19 19.10
C TRP A 61 -35.95 -30.53 20.48
N LYS A 62 -36.92 -31.45 20.46
CA LYS A 62 -37.49 -32.09 21.64
C LYS A 62 -37.55 -33.60 21.42
N CYS A 63 -37.24 -34.36 22.47
CA CYS A 63 -37.43 -35.80 22.51
C CYS A 63 -38.14 -36.20 23.81
N ASN A 64 -38.42 -37.49 24.00
CA ASN A 64 -39.08 -37.97 25.21
C ASN A 64 -38.30 -37.71 26.51
N LYS A 65 -36.96 -37.67 26.42
CA LYS A 65 -36.07 -37.54 27.58
C LYS A 65 -35.51 -36.13 27.81
N CYS A 66 -35.50 -35.29 26.77
CA CYS A 66 -34.94 -33.94 26.83
C CYS A 66 -36.04 -32.89 26.63
N VAL A 67 -36.11 -31.91 27.53
CA VAL A 67 -37.16 -30.87 27.51
C VAL A 67 -37.13 -30.04 26.23
N LYS A 68 -36.05 -29.30 26.03
CA LYS A 68 -35.77 -28.45 24.86
C LYS A 68 -34.25 -28.35 24.74
N SER A 69 -33.73 -28.86 23.64
CA SER A 69 -32.30 -28.81 23.34
C SER A 69 -32.06 -27.91 22.14
N SER A 70 -30.90 -27.25 22.09
CA SER A 70 -30.50 -26.43 20.95
C SER A 70 -29.05 -26.65 20.60
N TRP A 71 -28.76 -26.62 19.30
CA TRP A 71 -27.42 -26.74 18.77
C TRP A 71 -27.20 -25.61 17.75
N PRO A 72 -26.32 -24.66 18.03
CA PRO A 72 -25.88 -23.68 17.04
C PRO A 72 -24.78 -24.28 16.16
N SER A 73 -24.83 -24.05 14.85
CA SER A 73 -23.80 -24.51 13.92
C SER A 73 -22.48 -23.75 14.03
N GLN A 74 -22.47 -22.62 14.74
CA GLN A 74 -21.32 -21.75 14.93
C GLN A 74 -21.35 -21.13 16.33
N PRO A 75 -20.19 -20.92 16.97
CA PRO A 75 -20.11 -20.22 18.25
C PRO A 75 -20.49 -18.74 18.14
N LEU A 76 -20.84 -18.15 19.28
CA LEU A 76 -21.11 -16.72 19.41
C LEU A 76 -19.85 -15.97 19.87
N LEU A 77 -19.35 -15.09 19.02
CA LEU A 77 -18.30 -14.14 19.33
C LEU A 77 -18.79 -13.13 20.38
N CYS A 78 -18.08 -13.10 21.52
CA CYS A 78 -18.39 -12.26 22.68
C CYS A 78 -19.87 -12.34 23.12
N GLY A 79 -20.50 -13.51 22.93
CA GLY A 79 -21.89 -13.80 23.27
C GLY A 79 -22.96 -13.10 22.41
N ARG A 80 -22.59 -12.44 21.30
CA ARG A 80 -23.54 -11.60 20.53
C ARG A 80 -23.60 -11.92 19.03
N PHE A 81 -22.46 -12.13 18.39
CA PHE A 81 -22.40 -12.27 16.93
C PHE A 81 -22.00 -13.69 16.57
N TYR A 82 -22.69 -14.34 15.63
CA TYR A 82 -22.19 -15.63 15.10
C TYR A 82 -20.83 -15.41 14.43
N GLU A 83 -19.84 -16.19 14.86
CA GLU A 83 -18.44 -15.95 14.49
C GLU A 83 -18.22 -15.98 12.98
N GLY A 84 -18.85 -16.93 12.26
CA GLY A 84 -18.74 -17.05 10.81
C GLY A 84 -19.28 -15.82 10.07
N ASN A 85 -20.36 -15.19 10.55
CA ASN A 85 -20.88 -13.97 9.94
C ASN A 85 -19.86 -12.82 10.05
N ALA A 86 -19.24 -12.66 11.22
CA ALA A 86 -18.19 -11.66 11.42
C ALA A 86 -16.94 -11.98 10.58
N LYS A 87 -16.53 -13.26 10.47
CA LYS A 87 -15.42 -13.68 9.62
C LYS A 87 -15.69 -13.45 8.14
N ILE A 88 -16.89 -13.74 7.64
CA ILE A 88 -17.28 -13.50 6.24
C ILE A 88 -17.17 -12.01 5.92
N ALA A 89 -17.74 -11.14 6.77
CA ALA A 89 -17.64 -9.69 6.58
C ALA A 89 -16.18 -9.20 6.62
N THR A 90 -15.39 -9.70 7.57
CA THR A 90 -13.97 -9.35 7.74
C THR A 90 -13.13 -9.80 6.55
N ALA A 91 -13.25 -11.06 6.14
CA ALA A 91 -12.53 -11.63 5.01
C ALA A 91 -12.95 -10.95 3.70
N GLY A 92 -14.25 -10.76 3.49
CA GLY A 92 -14.77 -10.07 2.31
C GLY A 92 -14.21 -8.66 2.18
N HIS A 93 -14.25 -7.87 3.26
CA HIS A 93 -13.71 -6.52 3.24
C HIS A 93 -12.20 -6.48 3.04
N THR A 94 -11.43 -7.21 3.85
CA THR A 94 -9.95 -7.15 3.83
C THR A 94 -9.30 -7.74 2.57
N THR A 95 -10.05 -8.54 1.80
CA THR A 95 -9.62 -9.05 0.49
C THR A 95 -10.09 -8.20 -0.69
N GLY A 96 -10.94 -7.19 -0.47
CA GLY A 96 -11.51 -6.36 -1.53
C GLY A 96 -12.66 -7.04 -2.29
N LEU A 97 -13.26 -8.09 -1.72
CA LEU A 97 -14.41 -8.75 -2.32
C LEU A 97 -15.62 -7.81 -2.35
N SER A 98 -16.31 -7.77 -3.48
CA SER A 98 -17.55 -7.00 -3.60
C SER A 98 -18.67 -7.72 -2.86
N LEU A 99 -19.10 -7.19 -1.71
CA LEU A 99 -20.20 -7.77 -0.92
C LEU A 99 -21.48 -8.04 -1.73
N PRO A 100 -21.96 -7.14 -2.63
CA PRO A 100 -23.08 -7.46 -3.50
C PRO A 100 -22.85 -8.67 -4.42
N ARG A 101 -21.61 -8.91 -4.86
CA ARG A 101 -21.25 -10.08 -5.68
C ARG A 101 -21.17 -11.34 -4.82
N LEU A 102 -20.75 -11.21 -3.56
CA LEU A 102 -20.77 -12.30 -2.59
C LEU A 102 -22.21 -12.74 -2.27
N ALA A 103 -23.14 -11.78 -2.09
CA ALA A 103 -24.56 -12.08 -1.90
C ALA A 103 -25.12 -12.88 -3.10
N VAL A 104 -24.91 -12.40 -4.33
CA VAL A 104 -25.32 -13.12 -5.55
C VAL A 104 -24.66 -14.50 -5.64
N PHE A 105 -23.39 -14.64 -5.24
CA PHE A 105 -22.73 -15.95 -5.17
C PHE A 105 -23.44 -16.89 -4.20
N GLY A 106 -23.81 -16.39 -3.02
CA GLY A 106 -24.58 -17.14 -2.03
C GLY A 106 -25.95 -17.58 -2.58
N ASP A 107 -26.67 -16.68 -3.24
CA ASP A 107 -27.99 -16.95 -3.81
C ASP A 107 -27.93 -18.05 -4.88
N VAL A 108 -26.95 -18.00 -5.79
CA VAL A 108 -26.77 -19.01 -6.84
C VAL A 108 -26.39 -20.37 -6.25
N LEU A 109 -25.56 -20.38 -5.20
CA LEU A 109 -25.13 -21.61 -4.54
C LEU A 109 -26.22 -22.20 -3.63
N GLY A 110 -27.23 -21.41 -3.24
CA GLY A 110 -28.16 -21.76 -2.16
C GLY A 110 -27.50 -21.71 -0.78
N LEU A 111 -26.45 -20.91 -0.62
CA LEU A 111 -25.72 -20.73 0.64
C LEU A 111 -26.21 -19.46 1.36
N PRO A 112 -26.85 -19.59 2.53
CA PRO A 112 -27.27 -18.44 3.31
C PRO A 112 -26.06 -17.63 3.80
N LEU A 113 -26.04 -16.35 3.48
CA LEU A 113 -25.03 -15.39 3.93
C LEU A 113 -25.69 -14.28 4.75
N PRO A 114 -24.93 -13.49 5.54
CA PRO A 114 -25.53 -12.37 6.26
C PRO A 114 -26.19 -11.41 5.26
N ALA A 115 -27.39 -10.93 5.61
CA ALA A 115 -28.09 -9.96 4.76
C ALA A 115 -27.25 -8.67 4.60
N PRO A 116 -27.39 -7.92 3.49
CA PRO A 116 -26.58 -6.73 3.22
C PRO A 116 -26.57 -5.69 4.36
N ARG A 117 -27.72 -5.49 5.03
CA ARG A 117 -27.83 -4.61 6.21
C ARG A 117 -26.98 -5.12 7.39
N THR A 118 -27.03 -6.43 7.65
CA THR A 118 -26.23 -7.07 8.70
C THR A 118 -24.74 -7.01 8.38
N GLU A 119 -24.35 -7.25 7.12
CA GLU A 119 -22.94 -7.10 6.71
C GLU A 119 -22.45 -5.67 6.89
N TYR A 120 -23.22 -4.68 6.44
CA TYR A 120 -22.89 -3.27 6.63
C TYR A 120 -22.73 -2.91 8.10
N ASP A 121 -23.62 -3.43 8.95
CA ASP A 121 -23.54 -3.26 10.39
C ASP A 121 -22.27 -3.88 10.96
N LEU A 122 -21.94 -5.13 10.60
CA LEU A 122 -20.71 -5.78 11.03
C LEU A 122 -19.48 -5.00 10.57
N LEU A 123 -19.47 -4.50 9.32
CA LEU A 123 -18.38 -3.70 8.80
C LEU A 123 -18.22 -2.39 9.57
N SER A 124 -19.26 -1.58 9.60
CA SER A 124 -19.23 -0.25 10.22
C SER A 124 -18.98 -0.32 11.71
N LYS A 125 -19.49 -1.34 12.39
CA LYS A 125 -19.46 -1.44 13.84
C LYS A 125 -18.23 -2.17 14.36
N LEU A 126 -17.70 -3.15 13.63
CA LEU A 126 -16.65 -4.04 14.11
C LEU A 126 -15.40 -4.00 13.22
N VAL A 127 -15.56 -4.24 11.92
CA VAL A 127 -14.41 -4.46 11.02
C VAL A 127 -13.65 -3.16 10.74
N LEU A 128 -14.34 -2.07 10.41
CA LEU A 128 -13.67 -0.79 10.12
C LEU A 128 -12.88 -0.25 11.32
N PRO A 129 -13.42 -0.24 12.56
CA PRO A 129 -12.62 0.12 13.73
C PRO A 129 -11.40 -0.78 13.96
N ALA A 130 -11.54 -2.10 13.72
CA ALA A 130 -10.41 -3.02 13.81
C ALA A 130 -9.34 -2.74 12.73
N VAL A 131 -9.77 -2.42 11.51
CA VAL A 131 -8.88 -1.97 10.43
C VAL A 131 -8.15 -0.70 10.81
N ASP A 132 -8.81 0.26 11.46
CA ASP A 132 -8.18 1.51 11.90
C ASP A 132 -7.06 1.27 12.91
N ILE A 133 -7.29 0.41 13.91
CA ILE A 133 -6.26 0.04 14.90
C ILE A 133 -5.02 -0.56 14.21
N VAL A 134 -5.23 -1.53 13.31
CA VAL A 134 -4.15 -2.18 12.56
C VAL A 134 -3.46 -1.20 11.63
N TYR A 135 -4.22 -0.36 10.94
CA TYR A 135 -3.71 0.67 10.03
C TYR A 135 -2.82 1.67 10.74
N GLU A 136 -3.23 2.20 11.88
CA GLU A 136 -2.43 3.13 12.66
C GLU A 136 -1.14 2.48 13.18
N ARG A 137 -1.21 1.25 13.69
CA ARG A 137 -0.03 0.49 14.14
C ARG A 137 0.95 0.31 12.98
N HIS A 138 0.44 -0.07 11.82
CA HIS A 138 1.23 -0.24 10.59
C HIS A 138 1.87 1.09 10.15
N MET A 139 1.11 2.19 10.16
CA MET A 139 1.62 3.49 9.76
C MET A 139 2.67 4.03 10.73
N ARG A 140 2.52 3.84 12.04
CA ARG A 140 3.55 4.16 13.03
C ARG A 140 4.86 3.41 12.75
N TYR A 141 4.77 2.12 12.40
CA TYR A 141 5.93 1.33 12.00
C TYR A 141 6.56 1.82 10.69
N VAL A 142 5.76 2.10 9.65
CA VAL A 142 6.26 2.64 8.38
C VAL A 142 6.95 3.99 8.58
N GLU A 143 6.37 4.88 9.38
CA GLU A 143 6.97 6.17 9.71
C GLU A 143 8.31 6.00 10.43
N SER A 144 8.43 5.06 11.37
CA SER A 144 9.69 4.81 12.07
C SER A 144 10.78 4.30 11.12
N VAL A 145 10.45 3.36 10.23
CA VAL A 145 11.36 2.84 9.19
C VAL A 145 11.83 3.97 8.28
N VAL A 146 10.91 4.80 7.78
CA VAL A 146 11.26 5.89 6.86
C VAL A 146 12.10 6.96 7.57
N ARG A 147 11.78 7.33 8.81
CA ARG A 147 12.60 8.29 9.59
C ARG A 147 14.02 7.76 9.80
N ASN A 148 14.17 6.47 10.11
CA ASN A 148 15.47 5.83 10.26
C ASN A 148 16.29 5.87 8.96
N VAL A 149 15.67 5.56 7.81
CA VAL A 149 16.36 5.57 6.49
C VAL A 149 16.67 6.99 6.02
N ALA A 150 15.74 7.93 6.21
CA ALA A 150 15.90 9.31 5.77
C ALA A 150 16.96 10.06 6.58
N SER A 151 16.97 9.85 7.90
CA SER A 151 17.87 10.50 8.87
C SER A 151 18.02 12.00 8.56
N ARG A 152 19.22 12.58 8.70
CA ARG A 152 19.51 13.99 8.40
C ARG A 152 19.43 14.37 6.92
N ARG A 153 19.40 13.37 6.00
CA ARG A 153 19.40 13.62 4.56
C ARG A 153 18.06 14.17 4.09
N GLY A 154 16.96 13.81 4.75
CA GLY A 154 15.59 14.15 4.36
C GLY A 154 15.04 13.19 3.30
N ILE A 155 13.75 13.33 3.01
CA ILE A 155 12.98 12.42 2.15
C ILE A 155 12.86 12.94 0.72
N ASP A 156 12.85 12.01 -0.25
CA ASP A 156 12.43 12.26 -1.61
C ASP A 156 11.10 11.56 -1.88
N LEU A 157 10.13 12.31 -2.39
CA LEU A 157 8.77 11.82 -2.56
C LEU A 157 8.44 11.65 -4.04
N SER A 158 7.66 10.61 -4.34
CA SER A 158 6.89 10.49 -5.56
C SER A 158 5.43 10.79 -5.27
N ILE A 159 4.82 11.66 -6.07
CA ILE A 159 3.46 12.14 -5.87
C ILE A 159 2.69 12.05 -7.18
N ASP A 160 1.51 11.43 -7.12
CA ASP A 160 0.59 11.27 -8.23
C ASP A 160 -0.86 11.16 -7.73
N GLY A 161 -1.80 11.62 -8.57
CA GLY A 161 -3.24 11.63 -8.33
C GLY A 161 -3.99 10.59 -9.17
N ARG A 162 -4.66 9.65 -8.51
CA ARG A 162 -5.57 8.67 -9.15
C ARG A 162 -7.02 9.06 -8.98
N TYR A 163 -7.75 9.16 -10.09
CA TYR A 163 -9.19 9.42 -10.10
C TYR A 163 -10.02 8.13 -10.09
N SER A 164 -11.17 8.16 -9.40
CA SER A 164 -12.06 7.00 -9.25
C SER A 164 -12.82 6.63 -10.53
N ARG A 165 -12.93 7.55 -11.49
CA ARG A 165 -13.54 7.33 -12.82
C ARG A 165 -12.67 7.97 -13.90
N PRO A 166 -12.68 7.47 -15.14
CA PRO A 166 -12.15 8.20 -16.29
C PRO A 166 -12.92 9.52 -16.54
N GLY A 167 -12.30 10.48 -17.23
CA GLY A 167 -12.91 11.75 -17.61
C GLY A 167 -13.05 12.78 -16.48
N PHE A 168 -13.72 13.90 -16.78
CA PHE A 168 -13.84 15.05 -15.86
C PHE A 168 -14.94 14.92 -14.79
N THR A 169 -15.59 13.76 -14.68
CA THR A 169 -16.74 13.51 -13.79
C THR A 169 -16.40 12.66 -12.56
N ALA A 170 -15.10 12.46 -12.28
CA ALA A 170 -14.65 11.70 -11.13
C ALA A 170 -15.10 12.35 -9.80
N LEU A 171 -15.74 11.56 -8.94
CA LEU A 171 -16.19 11.98 -7.62
C LEU A 171 -15.06 11.96 -6.59
N ASN A 172 -14.19 10.95 -6.64
CA ASN A 172 -13.10 10.77 -5.69
C ASN A 172 -11.74 10.80 -6.42
N ALA A 173 -10.73 11.34 -5.74
CA ALA A 173 -9.34 11.25 -6.15
C ALA A 173 -8.46 10.82 -4.96
N THR A 174 -7.46 9.98 -5.23
CA THR A 174 -6.46 9.51 -4.26
C THR A 174 -5.11 10.12 -4.64
N ILE A 175 -4.52 10.91 -3.77
CA ILE A 175 -3.18 11.46 -3.95
C ILE A 175 -2.25 10.69 -3.03
N SER A 176 -1.20 10.08 -3.59
CA SER A 176 -0.28 9.20 -2.86
C SER A 176 1.10 9.84 -2.72
N PHE A 177 1.68 9.75 -1.52
CA PHE A 177 3.01 10.29 -1.20
C PHE A 177 3.95 9.15 -0.83
N ILE A 178 4.80 8.75 -1.77
CA ILE A 178 5.65 7.56 -1.67
C ILE A 178 7.10 7.98 -1.46
N HIS A 179 7.74 7.49 -0.42
CA HIS A 179 9.17 7.72 -0.19
C HIS A 179 10.01 6.90 -1.16
N LEU A 180 10.67 7.57 -2.11
CA LEU A 180 11.37 6.95 -3.24
C LEU A 180 12.53 6.01 -2.87
N THR A 181 13.09 6.15 -1.66
CA THR A 181 14.21 5.29 -1.24
C THR A 181 13.72 3.95 -0.69
N THR A 182 12.64 3.96 0.09
CA THR A 182 12.08 2.75 0.72
C THR A 182 10.91 2.16 -0.07
N ASN A 183 10.39 2.90 -1.05
CA ASN A 183 9.17 2.58 -1.76
C ASN A 183 7.95 2.41 -0.83
N LEU A 184 7.94 3.09 0.32
CA LEU A 184 6.84 3.04 1.29
C LEU A 184 5.96 4.28 1.14
N ILE A 185 4.64 4.09 1.19
CA ILE A 185 3.65 5.16 1.20
C ILE A 185 3.60 5.73 2.63
N LEU A 186 3.93 7.02 2.75
CA LEU A 186 3.88 7.76 4.01
C LEU A 186 2.51 8.38 4.28
N LEU A 187 1.83 8.80 3.20
CA LEU A 187 0.57 9.52 3.30
C LEU A 187 -0.26 9.28 2.05
N VAL A 188 -1.56 9.15 2.27
CA VAL A 188 -2.57 9.15 1.21
C VAL A 188 -3.62 10.21 1.55
N ILE A 189 -3.96 11.04 0.58
CA ILE A 189 -5.01 12.04 0.70
C ILE A 189 -6.15 11.66 -0.24
N ASN A 190 -7.32 11.38 0.34
CA ASN A 190 -8.54 11.18 -0.42
C ASN A 190 -9.29 12.50 -0.53
N MET A 191 -9.54 12.92 -1.77
CA MET A 191 -10.29 14.13 -2.11
C MET A 191 -11.63 13.73 -2.73
N HIS A 192 -12.65 14.52 -2.43
CA HIS A 192 -13.96 14.39 -3.05
C HIS A 192 -14.35 15.69 -3.76
N LYS A 193 -15.04 15.59 -4.89
CA LYS A 193 -15.45 16.70 -5.76
C LYS A 193 -16.19 17.83 -5.01
N HIS A 194 -16.97 17.46 -4.00
CA HIS A 194 -17.79 18.39 -3.21
C HIS A 194 -17.09 18.92 -1.96
N MET A 195 -15.79 18.64 -1.77
CA MET A 195 -15.03 19.25 -0.67
C MET A 195 -14.80 20.75 -0.91
N LYS A 196 -14.79 21.52 0.19
CA LYS A 196 -14.48 22.96 0.17
C LYS A 196 -13.16 23.23 -0.55
N GLY A 197 -13.18 24.15 -1.52
CA GLY A 197 -12.04 24.55 -2.34
C GLY A 197 -11.87 23.77 -3.66
N ILE A 198 -12.73 22.79 -3.95
CA ILE A 198 -12.73 22.05 -5.22
C ILE A 198 -13.80 22.58 -6.20
N ASP A 199 -14.87 23.17 -5.69
CA ASP A 199 -15.96 23.82 -6.43
C ASP A 199 -16.59 22.91 -7.51
N GLY A 200 -16.70 21.61 -7.21
CA GLY A 200 -17.28 20.66 -8.15
C GLY A 200 -16.38 20.29 -9.35
N ILE A 201 -15.17 20.86 -9.44
CA ILE A 201 -14.26 20.68 -10.58
C ILE A 201 -13.22 19.61 -10.23
N SER A 202 -13.41 18.40 -10.76
CA SER A 202 -12.58 17.23 -10.47
C SER A 202 -11.07 17.49 -10.68
N GLY A 203 -10.69 18.19 -11.75
CA GLY A 203 -9.30 18.53 -12.04
C GLY A 203 -8.61 19.46 -11.03
N ARG A 204 -9.32 19.99 -10.02
CA ARG A 204 -8.73 20.74 -8.90
C ARG A 204 -8.35 19.83 -7.72
N MET A 205 -8.93 18.63 -7.64
CA MET A 205 -8.74 17.71 -6.52
C MET A 205 -7.28 17.32 -6.33
N GLU A 206 -6.57 17.00 -7.41
CA GLU A 206 -5.16 16.61 -7.32
C GLU A 206 -4.29 17.74 -6.79
N LYS A 207 -4.40 18.95 -7.36
CA LYS A 207 -3.64 20.12 -6.89
C LYS A 207 -3.86 20.39 -5.40
N GLU A 208 -5.12 20.39 -4.96
CA GLU A 208 -5.46 20.61 -3.57
C GLU A 208 -5.01 19.45 -2.66
N GLY A 209 -5.12 18.21 -3.13
CA GLY A 209 -4.65 17.03 -2.41
C GLY A 209 -3.13 17.03 -2.22
N VAL A 210 -2.37 17.41 -3.25
CA VAL A 210 -0.91 17.58 -3.15
C VAL A 210 -0.57 18.67 -2.13
N ARG A 211 -1.24 19.83 -2.20
CA ARG A 211 -1.04 20.94 -1.26
C ARG A 211 -1.28 20.51 0.19
N ARG A 212 -2.41 19.86 0.46
CA ARG A 212 -2.77 19.37 1.80
C ARG A 212 -1.77 18.34 2.31
N GLY A 213 -1.41 17.36 1.49
CA GLY A 213 -0.49 16.31 1.93
C GLY A 213 0.92 16.82 2.21
N LEU A 214 1.44 17.78 1.43
CA LEU A 214 2.71 18.43 1.73
C LEU A 214 2.67 19.18 3.06
N LYS A 215 1.60 19.94 3.34
CA LYS A 215 1.42 20.62 4.63
C LYS A 215 1.41 19.64 5.80
N ILE A 216 0.71 18.51 5.67
CA ILE A 216 0.67 17.46 6.71
C ILE A 216 2.07 16.86 6.94
N LEU A 217 2.82 16.56 5.87
CA LEU A 217 4.16 16.00 6.01
C LEU A 217 5.14 16.98 6.66
N LEU A 218 5.03 18.28 6.33
CA LEU A 218 5.83 19.33 6.97
C LEU A 218 5.45 19.50 8.45
N ALA A 219 4.15 19.46 8.79
CA ALA A 219 3.68 19.50 10.18
C ALA A 219 4.16 18.26 10.98
N LYS A 220 4.27 17.10 10.34
CA LYS A 220 4.92 15.89 10.90
C LYS A 220 6.45 15.98 10.98
N LEU A 221 7.03 17.16 10.76
CA LEU A 221 8.47 17.45 10.83
C LEU A 221 9.33 16.63 9.85
N TYR A 222 8.78 16.25 8.69
CA TYR A 222 9.59 15.64 7.64
C TYR A 222 10.37 16.71 6.87
N LYS A 223 11.69 16.53 6.78
CA LYS A 223 12.53 17.32 5.86
C LYS A 223 12.37 16.82 4.42
N ILE A 224 11.48 17.45 3.66
CA ILE A 224 11.23 17.10 2.25
C ILE A 224 12.30 17.75 1.36
N ARG A 225 13.18 16.93 0.78
CA ARG A 225 14.27 17.40 -0.10
C ARG A 225 13.79 17.62 -1.52
N SER A 226 13.00 16.69 -2.04
CA SER A 226 12.46 16.81 -3.40
C SER A 226 11.15 16.04 -3.57
N VAL A 227 10.36 16.50 -4.53
CA VAL A 227 9.13 15.85 -4.97
C VAL A 227 9.25 15.56 -6.46
N CYS A 228 8.88 14.36 -6.87
CA CYS A 228 8.77 13.94 -8.26
C CYS A 228 7.29 13.82 -8.60
N THR A 229 6.88 14.47 -9.70
CA THR A 229 5.50 14.43 -10.21
C THR A 229 5.52 14.25 -11.72
N ASP A 230 4.33 14.03 -12.27
CA ASP A 230 4.09 14.20 -13.69
C ASP A 230 4.32 15.64 -14.15
N ASN A 231 4.38 15.84 -15.46
CA ASN A 231 4.60 17.15 -16.08
C ASN A 231 3.30 17.99 -16.13
N ASP A 232 2.69 18.23 -14.96
CA ASP A 232 1.55 19.14 -14.82
C ASP A 232 2.02 20.56 -14.46
N ALA A 233 1.66 21.52 -15.32
CA ALA A 233 1.94 22.93 -15.11
C ALA A 233 1.27 23.51 -13.85
N LYS A 234 0.08 23.03 -13.47
CA LYS A 234 -0.68 23.51 -12.30
C LYS A 234 0.02 23.13 -10.99
N ILE A 235 0.42 21.86 -10.88
CA ILE A 235 1.23 21.36 -9.75
C ILE A 235 2.59 22.06 -9.73
N GLY A 236 3.24 22.18 -10.88
CA GLY A 236 4.53 22.84 -10.99
C GLY A 236 4.48 24.31 -10.57
N LYS A 237 3.41 25.05 -10.91
CA LYS A 237 3.21 26.43 -10.43
C LYS A 237 3.02 26.46 -8.91
N MET A 238 2.10 25.66 -8.38
CA MET A 238 1.83 25.59 -6.94
C MET A 238 3.09 25.26 -6.12
N LEU A 239 3.93 24.33 -6.58
CA LEU A 239 5.17 24.00 -5.87
C LEU A 239 6.18 25.15 -5.86
N ARG A 240 6.21 25.99 -6.91
CA ARG A 240 7.08 27.18 -6.93
C ARG A 240 6.54 28.28 -6.02
N ASP A 241 5.23 28.46 -6.01
CA ASP A 241 4.58 29.55 -5.29
C ASP A 241 4.51 29.23 -3.77
N ASP A 242 4.06 28.03 -3.40
CA ASP A 242 3.77 27.65 -2.01
C ASP A 242 4.90 26.88 -1.32
N PHE A 243 5.78 26.20 -2.09
CA PHE A 243 6.78 25.25 -1.56
C PHE A 243 8.15 25.41 -2.22
N SER A 244 8.59 26.65 -2.47
CA SER A 244 9.79 27.00 -3.25
C SER A 244 11.09 26.34 -2.75
N VAL A 245 11.17 26.00 -1.46
CA VAL A 245 12.32 25.31 -0.83
C VAL A 245 12.44 23.85 -1.30
N ILE A 246 11.32 23.23 -1.66
CA ILE A 246 11.28 21.82 -2.08
C ILE A 246 11.70 21.72 -3.55
N LYS A 247 12.71 20.88 -3.84
CA LYS A 247 13.15 20.67 -5.22
C LYS A 247 12.10 19.89 -6.02
N HIS A 248 11.45 20.54 -6.99
CA HIS A 248 10.49 19.89 -7.90
C HIS A 248 11.19 19.22 -9.10
N LEU A 249 11.07 17.90 -9.14
CA LEU A 249 11.55 17.01 -10.20
C LEU A 249 10.39 16.50 -11.06
N LEU A 250 10.69 16.14 -12.31
CA LEU A 250 9.70 15.63 -13.26
C LEU A 250 9.99 14.18 -13.64
N ASP A 251 8.94 13.41 -13.84
CA ASP A 251 9.04 12.09 -14.44
C ASP A 251 9.53 12.19 -15.90
N PHE A 252 10.61 11.48 -16.21
CA PHE A 252 11.21 11.50 -17.53
C PHE A 252 10.36 10.83 -18.61
N TRP A 253 9.60 9.78 -18.26
CA TRP A 253 8.71 9.10 -19.19
C TRP A 253 7.63 10.05 -19.71
N HIS A 254 7.03 10.85 -18.83
CA HIS A 254 6.05 11.87 -19.25
C HIS A 254 6.66 12.95 -20.15
N LEU A 255 7.94 13.30 -19.96
CA LEU A 255 8.65 14.25 -20.83
C LEU A 255 8.92 13.67 -22.22
N VAL A 256 9.48 12.46 -22.28
CA VAL A 256 9.86 11.83 -23.56
C VAL A 256 8.65 11.35 -24.36
N LYS A 257 7.53 11.04 -23.69
CA LYS A 257 6.25 10.70 -24.34
C LYS A 257 5.78 11.79 -25.30
N GLY A 258 5.90 13.07 -24.91
CA GLY A 258 5.56 14.19 -25.79
C GLY A 258 6.47 14.28 -27.02
N ILE A 259 7.77 14.05 -26.85
CA ILE A 259 8.72 13.99 -27.99
C ILE A 259 8.39 12.82 -28.92
N ASN A 260 8.06 11.65 -28.37
CA ASN A 260 7.68 10.49 -29.18
C ASN A 260 6.39 10.74 -29.96
N HIS A 261 5.43 11.44 -29.37
CA HIS A 261 4.22 11.89 -30.06
C HIS A 261 4.57 12.81 -31.23
N ASP A 262 5.32 13.88 -30.99
CA ASP A 262 5.71 14.83 -32.04
C ASP A 262 6.49 14.14 -33.19
N LEU A 263 7.38 13.19 -32.87
CA LEU A 263 8.11 12.40 -33.87
C LEU A 263 7.19 11.48 -34.68
N ARG A 264 6.13 10.90 -34.08
CA ARG A 264 5.14 10.10 -34.82
C ARG A 264 4.37 10.95 -35.81
N GLU A 265 3.94 12.15 -35.41
CA GLU A 265 3.23 13.06 -36.30
C GLU A 265 4.14 13.57 -37.44
N LEU A 266 5.42 13.82 -37.16
CA LEU A 266 6.38 14.13 -38.22
C LEU A 266 6.61 12.96 -39.19
N ALA A 267 6.67 11.73 -38.69
CA ALA A 267 6.88 10.54 -39.53
C ALA A 267 5.74 10.30 -40.54
N LYS A 268 4.53 10.81 -40.28
CA LYS A 268 3.40 10.73 -41.22
C LYS A 268 3.52 11.71 -42.40
N LYS A 269 4.36 12.75 -42.29
CA LYS A 269 4.49 13.79 -43.32
C LYS A 269 5.35 13.30 -44.48
N LYS A 270 4.85 13.45 -45.72
CA LYS A 270 5.59 13.11 -46.94
C LYS A 270 6.94 13.82 -47.05
N GLN A 271 7.05 15.07 -46.56
CA GLN A 271 8.31 15.82 -46.53
C GLN A 271 9.33 15.35 -45.48
N CYS A 272 9.03 14.30 -44.70
CA CYS A 272 9.85 13.78 -43.59
C CYS A 272 10.11 12.26 -43.71
N PRO A 273 10.65 11.76 -44.84
CA PRO A 273 10.71 10.33 -45.15
C PRO A 273 11.63 9.51 -44.22
N ASN A 274 12.59 10.14 -43.55
CA ASN A 274 13.59 9.47 -42.72
C ASN A 274 13.23 9.48 -41.23
N ILE A 275 12.25 10.27 -40.80
CA ILE A 275 11.91 10.38 -39.37
C ILE A 275 11.45 9.04 -38.78
N GLN A 276 10.71 8.23 -39.54
CA GLN A 276 10.27 6.91 -39.09
C GLN A 276 11.45 6.01 -38.71
N TYR A 277 12.52 6.04 -39.52
CA TYR A 277 13.77 5.30 -39.25
C TYR A 277 14.47 5.80 -37.97
N TRP A 278 14.52 7.12 -37.77
CA TRP A 278 15.24 7.72 -36.64
C TRP A 278 14.47 7.70 -35.32
N ARG A 279 13.13 7.67 -35.36
CA ARG A 279 12.25 7.80 -34.19
C ARG A 279 12.68 6.89 -33.04
N LYS A 280 12.76 5.57 -33.25
CA LYS A 280 13.14 4.61 -32.20
C LYS A 280 14.54 4.90 -31.64
N LYS A 281 15.49 5.25 -32.51
CA LYS A 281 16.87 5.57 -32.12
C LYS A 281 16.96 6.82 -31.25
N LEU A 282 16.19 7.85 -31.60
CA LEU A 282 16.12 9.10 -30.83
C LEU A 282 15.53 8.87 -29.43
N ILE A 283 14.43 8.11 -29.34
CA ILE A 283 13.80 7.79 -28.04
C ILE A 283 14.71 6.93 -27.17
N ASN A 284 15.33 5.89 -27.73
CA ASN A 284 16.29 5.07 -27.00
C ASN A 284 17.50 5.88 -26.53
N HIS A 285 18.00 6.78 -27.36
CA HIS A 285 19.08 7.70 -27.01
C HIS A 285 18.66 8.66 -25.88
N ALA A 286 17.42 9.16 -25.89
CA ALA A 286 16.89 9.98 -24.80
C ALA A 286 16.92 9.24 -23.45
N HIS A 287 16.45 7.99 -23.42
CA HIS A 287 16.52 7.13 -22.22
C HIS A 287 17.95 6.81 -21.81
N TYR A 288 18.83 6.50 -22.76
CA TYR A 288 20.24 6.25 -22.51
C TYR A 288 20.92 7.45 -21.86
N ILE A 289 20.74 8.65 -22.43
CA ILE A 289 21.32 9.88 -21.88
C ILE A 289 20.72 10.18 -20.52
N HIS A 290 19.41 10.03 -20.36
CA HIS A 290 18.74 10.24 -19.09
C HIS A 290 19.43 9.42 -18.00
N SER A 291 19.53 8.10 -18.20
CA SER A 291 20.19 7.16 -17.28
C SER A 291 21.68 7.49 -17.06
N LYS A 292 22.46 7.59 -18.13
CA LYS A 292 23.92 7.75 -18.07
C LYS A 292 24.36 9.08 -17.46
N PHE A 293 23.63 10.16 -17.72
CA PHE A 293 23.99 11.51 -17.28
C PHE A 293 23.11 12.02 -16.14
N GLY A 294 22.71 11.15 -15.21
CA GLY A 294 21.92 11.52 -14.03
C GLY A 294 22.59 12.57 -13.12
N LYS A 295 23.92 12.54 -13.00
CA LYS A 295 24.70 13.50 -12.18
C LYS A 295 25.00 14.82 -12.91
N SER A 296 25.12 14.77 -14.24
CA SER A 296 25.53 15.93 -15.07
C SER A 296 24.46 16.23 -16.11
N ARG A 297 23.29 16.72 -15.68
CA ARG A 297 22.14 16.96 -16.56
C ARG A 297 22.45 17.89 -17.72
N LYS A 298 23.23 18.97 -17.48
CA LYS A 298 23.67 19.90 -18.55
C LYS A 298 24.47 19.17 -19.64
N LEU A 299 25.39 18.28 -19.25
CA LEU A 299 26.17 17.47 -20.20
C LEU A 299 25.28 16.48 -20.96
N GLY A 300 24.33 15.85 -20.26
CA GLY A 300 23.34 14.99 -20.89
C GLY A 300 22.52 15.74 -21.96
N LEU A 301 22.11 16.98 -21.66
CA LEU A 301 21.37 17.82 -22.60
C LEU A 301 22.19 18.11 -23.87
N GLN A 302 23.50 18.34 -23.75
CA GLN A 302 24.39 18.51 -24.90
C GLN A 302 24.45 17.25 -25.77
N TYR A 303 24.50 16.07 -25.15
CA TYR A 303 24.40 14.81 -25.90
C TYR A 303 23.02 14.58 -26.53
N TRP A 304 21.94 15.08 -25.93
CA TRP A 304 20.62 15.07 -26.54
C TRP A 304 20.59 15.94 -27.79
N LEU A 305 21.05 17.19 -27.68
CA LEU A 305 21.14 18.11 -28.82
C LEU A 305 22.05 17.57 -29.93
N SER A 306 23.09 16.81 -29.56
CA SER A 306 24.00 16.20 -30.54
C SER A 306 23.32 15.20 -31.48
N SER A 307 22.11 14.75 -31.16
CA SER A 307 21.27 13.95 -32.08
C SER A 307 21.06 14.65 -33.42
N LEU A 308 20.98 15.99 -33.43
CA LEU A 308 20.86 16.77 -34.66
C LEU A 308 22.13 16.74 -35.51
N ALA A 309 23.31 16.55 -34.92
CA ALA A 309 24.51 16.30 -35.70
C ALA A 309 24.57 14.83 -36.17
N HIS A 310 24.06 13.92 -35.33
CA HIS A 310 24.06 12.48 -35.60
C HIS A 310 23.21 12.13 -36.83
N VAL A 311 22.00 12.67 -36.93
CA VAL A 311 21.11 12.40 -38.09
C VAL A 311 21.67 12.89 -39.42
N THR A 312 22.64 13.81 -39.41
CA THR A 312 23.35 14.28 -40.61
C THR A 312 24.67 13.53 -40.85
N GLY A 313 24.93 12.44 -40.12
CA GLY A 313 26.17 11.64 -40.22
C GLY A 313 27.39 12.29 -39.56
N ARG A 314 27.21 13.38 -38.80
CA ARG A 314 28.32 14.06 -38.11
C ARG A 314 28.47 13.51 -36.70
N HIS A 315 29.59 12.83 -36.45
CA HIS A 315 29.90 12.24 -35.13
C HIS A 315 31.09 12.90 -34.40
N ARG A 316 31.76 13.85 -35.03
CA ARG A 316 32.98 14.53 -34.53
C ARG A 316 32.93 16.03 -34.81
N HIS A 317 33.90 16.75 -34.25
CA HIS A 317 34.05 18.20 -34.38
C HIS A 317 32.79 18.96 -33.94
N PHE A 318 32.17 18.53 -32.84
CA PHE A 318 30.98 19.18 -32.29
C PHE A 318 31.22 20.61 -31.81
N ALA A 319 32.48 20.96 -31.52
CA ALA A 319 32.87 22.34 -31.23
C ALA A 319 32.55 23.35 -32.36
N LYS A 320 32.41 22.90 -33.61
CA LYS A 320 32.00 23.76 -34.74
C LYS A 320 30.48 23.75 -34.98
N VAL A 321 29.67 23.19 -34.07
CA VAL A 321 28.20 23.16 -34.19
C VAL A 321 27.64 24.23 -33.24
N PRO A 322 26.94 25.27 -33.74
CA PRO A 322 26.64 26.48 -32.95
C PRO A 322 25.86 26.27 -31.64
N PHE A 323 25.09 25.19 -31.54
CA PHE A 323 24.24 24.90 -30.37
C PHE A 323 24.81 23.80 -29.44
N LEU A 324 26.00 23.24 -29.75
CA LEU A 324 26.66 22.24 -28.93
C LEU A 324 27.83 22.85 -28.18
N HIS A 325 27.85 22.62 -26.86
CA HIS A 325 28.86 23.17 -25.95
C HIS A 325 29.44 22.07 -25.08
N GLY A 326 30.75 22.13 -24.81
CA GLY A 326 31.42 21.21 -23.87
C GLY A 326 31.50 19.75 -24.34
N ILE A 327 31.20 19.46 -25.61
CA ILE A 327 31.37 18.14 -26.23
C ILE A 327 32.09 18.26 -27.57
N ALA A 328 32.98 17.31 -27.87
CA ALA A 328 33.78 17.32 -29.11
C ALA A 328 33.38 16.22 -30.11
N LYS A 329 32.86 15.08 -29.63
CA LYS A 329 32.49 13.90 -30.42
C LYS A 329 31.47 13.02 -29.69
N CYS A 330 30.88 12.07 -30.42
CA CYS A 330 30.04 11.02 -29.85
C CYS A 330 30.81 10.10 -28.88
N LYS A 331 30.09 9.47 -27.94
CA LYS A 331 30.63 8.50 -26.95
C LYS A 331 30.40 7.04 -27.33
N HIS A 332 30.51 6.73 -28.62
CA HIS A 332 30.46 5.36 -29.13
C HIS A 332 31.65 5.11 -30.06
N SER A 333 32.01 3.83 -30.22
CA SER A 333 32.95 3.38 -31.24
C SER A 333 32.41 3.66 -32.65
N ARG A 334 33.25 3.47 -33.67
CA ARG A 334 32.82 3.61 -35.07
C ARG A 334 31.72 2.57 -35.33
N LEU A 335 30.52 3.04 -35.66
CA LEU A 335 29.43 2.19 -36.12
C LEU A 335 29.61 1.93 -37.62
N GLY A 336 29.04 0.84 -38.14
CA GLY A 336 29.08 0.50 -39.56
C GLY A 336 28.67 1.69 -40.44
N TRP A 337 29.32 1.84 -41.59
CA TRP A 337 29.03 2.92 -42.52
C TRP A 337 27.70 2.64 -43.23
N SER A 338 26.66 3.39 -42.87
CA SER A 338 25.44 3.49 -43.65
C SER A 338 25.08 4.96 -43.80
N ASN A 339 25.00 5.40 -45.05
CA ASN A 339 24.46 6.72 -45.40
C ASN A 339 22.94 6.65 -45.64
N ALA A 340 22.33 5.48 -45.44
CA ALA A 340 20.89 5.31 -45.56
C ALA A 340 20.21 6.18 -44.48
N HIS A 341 19.20 6.94 -44.91
CA HIS A 341 18.38 7.80 -44.06
C HIS A 341 19.08 9.01 -43.42
N LEU A 342 20.22 9.46 -43.95
CA LEU A 342 20.79 10.74 -43.53
C LEU A 342 19.86 11.89 -43.86
N ILE A 343 19.64 12.78 -42.89
CA ILE A 343 18.83 13.98 -43.07
C ILE A 343 19.75 15.13 -43.47
N ARG A 344 19.44 15.77 -44.60
CA ARG A 344 20.17 16.93 -45.10
C ARG A 344 19.94 18.16 -44.21
N ARG A 345 20.99 18.91 -43.88
CA ARG A 345 20.91 20.04 -42.92
C ARG A 345 20.04 21.21 -43.41
N ASP A 346 19.99 21.40 -44.72
CA ASP A 346 19.22 22.41 -45.44
C ASP A 346 17.77 21.97 -45.73
N SER A 347 17.39 20.73 -45.42
CA SER A 347 16.03 20.25 -45.71
C SER A 347 15.00 20.74 -44.72
N GLU A 348 13.75 20.78 -45.16
CA GLU A 348 12.59 21.03 -44.31
C GLU A 348 12.46 19.99 -43.19
N GLU A 349 12.71 18.71 -43.52
CA GLU A 349 12.75 17.59 -42.56
C GLU A 349 13.68 17.90 -41.37
N PHE A 350 14.87 18.45 -41.63
CA PHE A 350 15.81 18.80 -40.57
C PHE A 350 15.29 19.93 -39.69
N GLN A 351 14.67 20.97 -40.26
CA GLN A 351 14.14 22.08 -39.47
C GLN A 351 12.98 21.65 -38.59
N LEU A 352 12.09 20.79 -39.11
CA LEU A 352 10.99 20.19 -38.34
C LEU A 352 11.50 19.31 -37.20
N LEU A 353 12.47 18.42 -37.48
CA LEU A 353 13.11 17.61 -36.44
C LEU A 353 13.82 18.48 -35.39
N LYS A 354 14.53 19.52 -35.84
CA LYS A 354 15.21 20.47 -34.95
C LYS A 354 14.22 21.15 -34.01
N ALA A 355 13.04 21.55 -34.48
CA ALA A 355 12.01 22.15 -33.64
C ALA A 355 11.55 21.19 -32.52
N VAL A 356 11.41 19.88 -32.83
CA VAL A 356 11.06 18.86 -31.84
C VAL A 356 12.20 18.61 -30.85
N ILE A 357 13.42 18.40 -31.32
CA ILE A 357 14.58 18.11 -30.47
C ILE A 357 14.93 19.30 -29.55
N MET A 358 14.75 20.53 -30.05
CA MET A 358 15.05 21.77 -29.31
C MET A 358 13.85 22.36 -28.56
N LYS A 359 12.73 21.62 -28.45
CA LYS A 359 11.51 22.09 -27.78
C LYS A 359 11.83 22.62 -26.37
N PRO A 360 11.59 23.92 -26.07
CA PRO A 360 12.03 24.54 -24.81
C PRO A 360 11.50 23.83 -23.56
N THR A 361 10.25 23.35 -23.61
CA THR A 361 9.61 22.62 -22.52
C THR A 361 10.32 21.30 -22.21
N PHE A 362 10.76 20.55 -23.23
CA PHE A 362 11.54 19.33 -23.05
C PHE A 362 12.94 19.63 -22.51
N LEU A 363 13.63 20.64 -23.05
CA LEU A 363 14.99 20.99 -22.59
C LEU A 363 14.99 21.41 -21.12
N ALA A 364 14.06 22.28 -20.71
CA ALA A 364 13.88 22.68 -19.32
C ALA A 364 13.48 21.50 -18.43
N GLY A 365 12.55 20.65 -18.91
CA GLY A 365 12.11 19.45 -18.19
C GLY A 365 13.23 18.43 -17.99
N PHE A 366 14.07 18.21 -19.00
CA PHE A 366 15.20 17.27 -18.93
C PHE A 366 16.19 17.63 -17.82
N LEU A 367 16.43 18.93 -17.59
CA LEU A 367 17.29 19.41 -16.50
C LEU A 367 16.70 19.13 -15.11
N ARG A 368 15.38 18.96 -15.03
CA ARG A 368 14.62 18.71 -13.80
C ARG A 368 14.29 17.23 -13.58
N ALA A 369 14.50 16.37 -14.58
CA ALA A 369 14.31 14.93 -14.44
C ALA A 369 15.51 14.24 -13.76
N SER A 370 15.25 13.18 -13.00
CA SER A 370 16.29 12.37 -12.34
C SER A 370 16.10 10.88 -12.61
N PRO A 371 17.14 10.12 -13.00
CA PRO A 371 17.01 8.68 -13.27
C PRO A 371 16.65 7.83 -12.08
N LYS A 372 16.85 8.36 -10.87
CA LYS A 372 16.57 7.64 -9.61
C LYS A 372 15.18 7.95 -9.05
N LYS A 373 14.42 8.83 -9.70
CA LYS A 373 13.19 9.40 -9.15
C LYS A 373 12.16 9.53 -10.26
N ASN A 374 11.05 8.82 -10.11
CA ASN A 374 9.98 8.70 -11.10
C ASN A 374 8.66 8.45 -10.36
N THR A 375 7.55 8.45 -11.11
CA THR A 375 6.19 8.20 -10.61
C THR A 375 5.76 6.74 -10.76
N SER A 376 6.66 5.84 -11.19
CA SER A 376 6.33 4.41 -11.33
C SER A 376 5.87 3.74 -10.02
N PRO A 377 6.36 4.11 -8.81
CA PRO A 377 5.78 3.60 -7.56
C PRO A 377 4.28 3.85 -7.44
N ASN A 378 3.81 5.00 -7.93
CA ASN A 378 2.40 5.37 -7.88
C ASN A 378 1.59 4.53 -8.88
N GLU A 379 2.12 4.21 -10.06
CA GLU A 379 1.48 3.26 -11.00
C GLU A 379 1.30 1.86 -10.38
N CYS A 380 2.32 1.39 -9.65
CA CYS A 380 2.23 0.14 -8.89
C CYS A 380 1.13 0.23 -7.82
N PHE A 381 1.05 1.34 -7.08
CA PHE A 381 0.00 1.53 -6.09
C PHE A 381 -1.39 1.62 -6.72
N ASN A 382 -1.54 2.33 -7.84
CA ASN A 382 -2.77 2.43 -8.61
C ASN A 382 -3.30 1.05 -9.04
N SER A 383 -2.38 0.13 -9.35
CA SER A 383 -2.72 -1.27 -9.66
C SER A 383 -3.26 -2.02 -8.44
N ILE A 384 -2.69 -1.81 -7.25
CA ILE A 384 -3.22 -2.37 -5.99
C ILE A 384 -4.59 -1.78 -5.66
N ILE A 385 -4.78 -0.47 -5.84
CA ILE A 385 -6.09 0.13 -5.60
C ILE A 385 -7.16 -0.49 -6.50
N ASN A 386 -6.85 -0.89 -7.74
CA ASN A 386 -7.83 -1.54 -8.61
C ASN A 386 -8.35 -2.89 -8.08
N ILE A 387 -7.63 -3.55 -7.17
CA ILE A 387 -8.10 -4.75 -6.48
C ILE A 387 -9.25 -4.41 -5.53
N TYR A 388 -9.08 -3.34 -4.75
CA TYR A 388 -10.01 -2.96 -3.67
C TYR A 388 -11.13 -2.00 -4.15
N ALA A 389 -10.77 -1.01 -4.95
CA ALA A 389 -11.64 0.06 -5.44
C ALA A 389 -11.49 0.24 -6.96
N PRO A 390 -12.00 -0.71 -7.78
CA PRO A 390 -11.93 -0.63 -9.24
C PRO A 390 -12.73 0.54 -9.79
N LYS A 391 -12.25 1.16 -10.88
CA LYS A 391 -12.88 2.36 -11.49
C LYS A 391 -14.33 2.17 -11.95
N ARG A 392 -14.71 0.93 -12.29
CA ARG A 392 -16.06 0.58 -12.75
C ARG A 392 -17.13 0.67 -11.66
N ILE A 393 -16.74 0.65 -10.38
CA ILE A 393 -17.68 0.68 -9.26
C ILE A 393 -17.63 2.05 -8.59
N ALA A 394 -18.75 2.76 -8.68
CA ALA A 394 -18.95 4.01 -7.95
C ALA A 394 -18.97 3.76 -6.44
N ARG A 395 -18.31 4.61 -5.67
CA ARG A 395 -18.28 4.52 -4.20
C ARG A 395 -18.44 5.90 -3.59
N SER A 396 -19.14 5.97 -2.47
CA SER A 396 -19.17 7.20 -1.65
C SER A 396 -17.77 7.50 -1.09
N SER A 397 -17.54 8.75 -0.70
CA SER A 397 -16.23 9.18 -0.21
C SER A 397 -15.74 8.36 1.01
N LYS A 398 -16.64 8.08 1.96
CA LYS A 398 -16.35 7.25 3.13
C LYS A 398 -15.88 5.85 2.74
N TRP A 399 -16.70 5.11 1.98
CA TRP A 399 -16.38 3.73 1.58
C TRP A 399 -15.15 3.64 0.68
N TYR A 400 -14.97 4.62 -0.20
CA TYR A 400 -13.76 4.72 -1.00
C TYR A 400 -12.53 4.85 -0.10
N GLY A 401 -12.56 5.76 0.89
CA GLY A 401 -11.47 5.96 1.84
C GLY A 401 -11.07 4.69 2.58
N GLU A 402 -12.03 3.90 3.07
CA GLU A 402 -11.76 2.63 3.75
C GLU A 402 -11.06 1.61 2.84
N LEU A 403 -11.50 1.49 1.59
CA LEU A 403 -10.87 0.60 0.62
C LEU A 403 -9.45 1.06 0.26
N ILE A 404 -9.21 2.38 0.23
CA ILE A 404 -7.87 2.93 0.01
C ILE A 404 -6.94 2.60 1.19
N LYS A 405 -7.41 2.58 2.45
CA LYS A 405 -6.60 2.13 3.60
C LYS A 405 -6.12 0.69 3.42
N LEU A 406 -7.00 -0.22 2.95
CA LEU A 406 -6.63 -1.61 2.66
C LEU A 406 -5.59 -1.71 1.55
N ALA A 407 -5.77 -0.94 0.47
CA ALA A 407 -4.78 -0.88 -0.61
C ALA A 407 -3.42 -0.37 -0.12
N HIS A 408 -3.43 0.62 0.79
CA HIS A 408 -2.23 1.17 1.41
C HIS A 408 -1.51 0.13 2.27
N LEU A 409 -2.22 -0.57 3.17
CA LEU A 409 -1.69 -1.70 3.93
C LEU A 409 -1.06 -2.76 3.03
N HIS A 410 -1.79 -3.14 1.98
CA HIS A 410 -1.33 -4.12 1.00
C HIS A 410 0.00 -3.67 0.38
N TYR A 411 0.03 -2.45 -0.18
CA TYR A 411 1.22 -1.94 -0.86
C TYR A 411 2.43 -1.85 0.06
N ASN A 412 2.26 -1.27 1.25
CA ASN A 412 3.35 -1.14 2.21
C ASN A 412 3.84 -2.51 2.71
N THR A 413 2.94 -3.49 2.87
CA THR A 413 3.33 -4.88 3.19
C THR A 413 4.24 -5.44 2.10
N LEU A 414 3.89 -5.27 0.82
CA LEU A 414 4.74 -5.74 -0.29
C LEU A 414 6.09 -5.03 -0.29
N ALA A 415 6.11 -3.70 -0.13
CA ALA A 415 7.34 -2.93 -0.10
C ALA A 415 8.25 -3.32 1.09
N LEU A 416 7.70 -3.58 2.28
CA LEU A 416 8.45 -4.06 3.43
C LEU A 416 9.04 -5.45 3.20
N LEU A 417 8.26 -6.38 2.65
CA LEU A 417 8.74 -7.72 2.34
C LEU A 417 9.85 -7.70 1.28
N ASP A 418 9.72 -6.84 0.26
CA ASP A 418 10.75 -6.63 -0.75
C ASP A 418 12.02 -6.03 -0.13
N MET A 419 11.90 -5.06 0.79
CA MET A 419 13.04 -4.49 1.52
C MET A 419 13.77 -5.53 2.39
N LEU A 420 13.04 -6.49 2.95
CA LEU A 420 13.58 -7.59 3.76
C LEU A 420 14.04 -8.79 2.92
N ASN A 421 13.88 -8.75 1.59
CA ASN A 421 14.13 -9.87 0.66
C ASN A 421 13.36 -11.15 1.04
N LEU A 422 12.14 -11.01 1.58
CA LEU A 422 11.30 -12.14 2.00
C LEU A 422 10.33 -12.62 0.91
N ARG A 423 10.41 -12.06 -0.30
CA ARG A 423 9.62 -12.52 -1.45
C ARG A 423 10.54 -13.09 -2.52
N GLU A 424 10.41 -14.38 -2.74
CA GLU A 424 11.14 -15.09 -3.78
C GLU A 424 10.56 -14.82 -5.17
N GLU A 425 11.42 -14.71 -6.17
CA GLU A 425 11.05 -14.64 -7.58
C GLU A 425 10.75 -16.07 -8.08
N ARG A 426 9.48 -16.37 -8.36
CA ARG A 426 9.03 -17.69 -8.85
C ARG A 426 9.15 -17.86 -10.37
N GLY A 427 9.42 -16.77 -11.09
CA GLY A 427 9.60 -16.81 -12.54
C GLY A 427 9.47 -15.44 -13.19
N ASN A 428 9.61 -15.43 -14.51
CA ASN A 428 9.56 -14.22 -15.33
C ASN A 428 8.59 -14.41 -16.48
N SER A 429 7.78 -13.39 -16.76
CA SER A 429 6.89 -13.36 -17.92
C SER A 429 7.29 -12.18 -18.80
N SER A 430 7.46 -12.42 -20.10
CA SER A 430 7.59 -11.35 -21.07
C SER A 430 6.24 -10.69 -21.31
N VAL A 431 6.18 -9.36 -21.27
CA VAL A 431 4.96 -8.58 -21.48
C VAL A 431 5.22 -7.50 -22.53
N LYS A 432 4.39 -7.46 -23.56
CA LYS A 432 4.35 -6.37 -24.55
C LYS A 432 3.61 -5.18 -23.92
N VAL A 433 4.34 -4.12 -23.59
CA VAL A 433 3.76 -2.92 -22.95
C VAL A 433 3.31 -1.94 -24.03
N ILE A 434 2.03 -1.56 -24.03
CA ILE A 434 1.48 -0.57 -24.97
C ILE A 434 2.30 0.73 -24.87
N GLY A 435 2.83 1.20 -26.00
CA GLY A 435 3.68 2.40 -26.06
C GLY A 435 5.18 2.18 -25.83
N ARG A 436 5.63 0.94 -25.56
CA ARG A 436 7.04 0.53 -25.64
C ARG A 436 7.22 -0.47 -26.78
N GLU A 437 8.07 -0.13 -27.74
CA GLU A 437 8.47 -1.05 -28.80
C GLU A 437 9.56 -2.01 -28.28
N GLY A 438 9.16 -2.91 -27.37
CA GLY A 438 10.01 -3.96 -26.80
C GLY A 438 9.29 -4.79 -25.73
N GLU A 439 9.72 -6.04 -25.60
CA GLU A 439 9.29 -6.94 -24.53
C GLU A 439 9.85 -6.49 -23.18
N THR A 440 8.97 -6.32 -22.19
CA THR A 440 9.37 -6.02 -20.80
C THR A 440 9.24 -7.29 -19.97
N VAL A 441 10.30 -7.65 -19.26
CA VAL A 441 10.26 -8.79 -18.33
C VAL A 441 9.56 -8.35 -17.04
N LYS A 442 8.40 -8.92 -16.78
CA LYS A 442 7.69 -8.79 -15.50
C LYS A 442 8.08 -9.97 -14.61
N ARG A 443 8.66 -9.65 -13.46
CA ARG A 443 9.01 -10.63 -12.43
C ARG A 443 7.76 -11.10 -11.71
N LYS A 444 7.57 -12.41 -11.65
CA LYS A 444 6.49 -13.06 -10.91
C LYS A 444 7.03 -13.40 -9.53
N MET A 445 6.72 -12.54 -8.57
CA MET A 445 7.06 -12.75 -7.16
C MET A 445 6.09 -13.75 -6.52
N ALA A 446 6.54 -14.47 -5.49
CA ALA A 446 5.69 -15.31 -4.65
C ALA A 446 4.53 -14.50 -4.05
N THR A 447 3.42 -15.20 -3.78
CA THR A 447 2.27 -14.63 -3.07
C THR A 447 2.71 -14.16 -1.69
N ALA A 448 2.41 -12.90 -1.37
CA ALA A 448 2.72 -12.34 -0.06
C ALA A 448 1.70 -12.83 0.98
N ASP A 449 2.18 -13.14 2.18
CA ASP A 449 1.30 -13.29 3.34
C ASP A 449 0.93 -11.90 3.86
N HIS A 450 -0.37 -11.62 3.86
CA HIS A 450 -0.93 -10.38 4.41
C HIS A 450 -1.42 -10.64 5.83
N ALA A 451 -0.47 -10.84 6.75
CA ALA A 451 -0.75 -11.15 8.16
C ALA A 451 -1.69 -10.15 8.84
N TRP A 452 -1.64 -8.88 8.42
CA TRP A 452 -2.54 -7.82 8.89
C TRP A 452 -4.03 -8.16 8.72
N ARG A 453 -4.42 -9.03 7.78
CA ARG A 453 -5.81 -9.51 7.65
C ARG A 453 -6.25 -10.35 8.86
N ARG A 454 -5.34 -11.19 9.37
CA ARG A 454 -5.56 -11.99 10.59
C ARG A 454 -5.48 -11.11 11.83
N GLU A 455 -4.62 -10.09 11.83
CA GLU A 455 -4.57 -9.10 12.91
C GLU A 455 -5.89 -8.33 13.00
N VAL A 456 -6.49 -7.91 11.88
CA VAL A 456 -7.82 -7.28 11.89
C VAL A 456 -8.86 -8.18 12.55
N TRP A 457 -8.86 -9.49 12.25
CA TRP A 457 -9.74 -10.43 12.93
C TRP A 457 -9.47 -10.53 14.43
N ALA A 458 -8.19 -10.57 14.83
CA ALA A 458 -7.79 -10.66 16.24
C ALA A 458 -8.17 -9.42 17.07
N GLU A 459 -8.30 -8.24 16.46
CA GLU A 459 -8.71 -7.01 17.13
C GLU A 459 -10.24 -6.90 17.33
N ILE A 460 -11.05 -7.67 16.60
CA ILE A 460 -12.53 -7.57 16.66
C ILE A 460 -13.11 -7.84 18.08
N PRO A 461 -12.67 -8.86 18.84
CA PRO A 461 -13.13 -9.06 20.22
C PRO A 461 -12.93 -7.81 21.09
N GLY A 462 -11.75 -7.19 21.02
CA GLY A 462 -11.44 -5.95 21.76
C GLY A 462 -12.32 -4.78 21.32
N VAL A 463 -12.63 -4.66 20.02
CA VAL A 463 -13.59 -3.68 19.52
C VAL A 463 -14.99 -3.91 20.09
N ILE A 464 -15.43 -5.17 20.20
CA ILE A 464 -16.73 -5.50 20.79
C ILE A 464 -16.77 -5.11 22.27
N GLU A 465 -15.73 -5.44 23.02
CA GLU A 465 -15.63 -5.11 24.45
C GLU A 465 -15.61 -3.59 24.69
N LYS A 466 -14.79 -2.85 23.93
CA LYS A 466 -14.77 -1.39 23.99
C LYS A 466 -16.15 -0.80 23.74
N ARG A 467 -16.86 -1.27 22.70
CA ARG A 467 -18.22 -0.81 22.41
C ARG A 467 -19.22 -1.13 23.52
N LYS A 468 -19.09 -2.28 24.18
CA LYS A 468 -19.93 -2.62 25.33
C LYS A 468 -19.69 -1.64 26.47
N LEU A 469 -18.43 -1.30 26.73
CA LEU A 469 -18.04 -0.28 27.69
C LEU A 469 -18.60 1.10 27.31
N ASP A 470 -18.42 1.56 26.07
CA ASP A 470 -18.92 2.85 25.60
C ASP A 470 -20.45 2.97 25.76
N LEU A 471 -21.19 1.90 25.43
CA LEU A 471 -22.64 1.85 25.63
C LEU A 471 -23.03 1.85 27.10
N PHE A 472 -22.25 1.19 27.96
CA PHE A 472 -22.45 1.22 29.40
C PHE A 472 -22.21 2.63 29.95
N MET A 473 -21.09 3.26 29.60
CA MET A 473 -20.72 4.62 30.00
C MET A 473 -21.80 5.63 29.59
N LYS A 474 -22.28 5.55 28.34
CA LYS A 474 -23.39 6.38 27.86
C LYS A 474 -24.67 6.15 28.64
N LYS A 475 -24.97 4.90 29.02
CA LYS A 475 -26.18 4.57 29.80
C LYS A 475 -26.12 5.11 31.23
N VAL A 476 -24.93 5.17 31.84
CA VAL A 476 -24.75 5.71 33.20
C VAL A 476 -24.51 7.22 33.22
N GLY A 477 -24.57 7.90 32.06
CA GLY A 477 -24.35 9.34 31.96
C GLY A 477 -22.90 9.76 32.26
N ALA A 478 -21.94 8.85 32.12
CA ALA A 478 -20.54 9.17 32.34
C ALA A 478 -20.01 10.10 31.23
N PRO A 479 -19.22 11.13 31.57
CA PRO A 479 -18.62 12.03 30.59
C PRO A 479 -17.78 11.24 29.58
N THR A 480 -17.89 11.61 28.31
CA THR A 480 -16.99 11.12 27.27
C THR A 480 -15.57 11.63 27.51
N ASP A 481 -14.53 10.94 27.01
CA ASP A 481 -13.13 11.39 27.12
C ASP A 481 -12.94 12.86 26.67
N ARG A 482 -13.73 13.31 25.68
CA ARG A 482 -13.73 14.69 25.22
C ARG A 482 -14.33 15.65 26.24
N GLU A 483 -15.46 15.30 26.83
CA GLU A 483 -16.10 16.11 27.88
C GLU A 483 -15.24 16.16 29.13
N TYR A 484 -14.57 15.06 29.48
CA TYR A 484 -13.61 15.04 30.57
C TYR A 484 -12.39 15.93 30.30
N VAL A 485 -11.81 15.86 29.10
CA VAL A 485 -10.68 16.74 28.72
C VAL A 485 -11.10 18.20 28.67
N LEU A 486 -12.32 18.52 28.21
CA LEU A 486 -12.84 19.88 28.22
C LEU A 486 -13.07 20.37 29.66
N ALA A 487 -13.65 19.54 30.52
CA ALA A 487 -13.83 19.86 31.94
C ALA A 487 -12.48 20.09 32.64
N MET A 488 -11.48 19.25 32.37
CA MET A 488 -10.10 19.45 32.87
C MET A 488 -9.47 20.74 32.36
N GLN A 489 -9.74 21.12 31.10
CA GLN A 489 -9.25 22.37 30.52
C GLN A 489 -9.99 23.61 31.03
N GLU A 490 -11.25 23.46 31.42
CA GLU A 490 -12.04 24.50 32.10
C GLU A 490 -11.54 24.66 33.53
N GLU A 491 -11.32 23.57 34.28
CA GLU A 491 -10.71 23.61 35.60
C GLU A 491 -9.29 24.21 35.59
N GLU A 492 -8.45 23.87 34.59
CA GLU A 492 -7.12 24.50 34.43
C GLU A 492 -7.23 26.01 34.17
N LYS A 493 -8.23 26.45 33.39
CA LYS A 493 -8.47 27.89 33.15
C LYS A 493 -9.01 28.61 34.37
N ASP A 494 -9.90 27.97 35.13
CA ASP A 494 -10.46 28.54 36.36
C ASP A 494 -9.35 28.69 37.44
N VAL A 495 -8.38 27.77 37.46
CA VAL A 495 -7.17 27.90 38.30
C VAL A 495 -6.25 29.02 37.80
N GLU A 496 -6.04 29.16 36.49
CA GLU A 496 -5.26 30.27 35.92
C GLU A 496 -5.92 31.65 36.16
N GLU A 497 -7.26 31.75 36.11
CA GLU A 497 -8.00 32.97 36.44
C GLU A 497 -7.98 33.27 37.95
N ALA A 498 -8.05 32.25 38.81
CA ALA A 498 -7.92 32.42 40.25
C ALA A 498 -6.50 32.88 40.65
N GLU A 499 -5.45 32.32 40.05
CA GLU A 499 -4.06 32.75 40.26
C GLU A 499 -3.77 34.13 39.63
N GLY A 500 -4.45 34.48 38.53
CA GLY A 500 -4.40 35.81 37.92
C GLY A 500 -5.09 36.90 38.73
N ALA A 501 -6.12 36.55 39.52
CA ALA A 501 -6.84 37.48 40.40
C ALA A 501 -6.04 37.84 41.67
N GLU A 502 -5.19 36.94 42.17
CA GLU A 502 -4.30 37.23 43.32
C GLU A 502 -3.09 38.11 42.95
N GLY A 503 -2.83 38.34 41.65
CA GLY A 503 -1.75 39.18 41.15
C GLY A 503 -2.13 40.63 40.81
N ALA A 504 -3.39 41.03 41.02
CA ALA A 504 -3.94 42.30 40.57
C ALA A 504 -4.44 43.21 41.71
N GLU A 505 -3.78 43.19 42.87
CA GLU A 505 -3.88 44.26 43.86
C GLU A 505 -2.63 45.15 43.78
N GLU A 506 -2.57 46.01 42.76
CA GLU A 506 -1.86 47.32 42.79
C GLU A 506 -1.94 47.99 41.41
N ARG A 507 -2.98 48.82 41.20
CA ARG A 507 -2.89 50.19 40.63
C ARG A 507 -4.24 50.84 40.42
N GLU A 508 -4.33 52.05 40.93
CA GLU A 508 -5.46 52.98 40.93
C GLU A 508 -5.81 53.59 39.56
N GLU A 509 -7.10 53.99 39.50
CA GLU A 509 -7.71 55.15 38.83
C GLU A 509 -7.78 55.27 37.29
N GLY A 510 -9.03 55.33 36.79
CA GLY A 510 -9.44 56.35 35.81
C GLY A 510 -10.41 55.90 34.70
N ASP A 511 -11.65 56.41 34.77
CA ASP A 511 -12.56 56.78 33.65
C ASP A 511 -13.17 55.61 32.81
N GLY A 512 -14.45 55.46 32.47
CA GLY A 512 -15.63 56.32 32.41
C GLY A 512 -16.48 55.90 31.18
N GLY A 513 -17.79 55.66 31.34
CA GLY A 513 -18.79 55.47 30.25
C GLY A 513 -19.26 54.01 30.03
N GLU A 514 -20.47 53.61 30.50
CA GLU A 514 -21.77 53.64 29.78
C GLU A 514 -21.77 52.81 28.47
N SER A 515 -22.66 51.86 28.15
CA SER A 515 -23.91 51.35 28.72
C SER A 515 -24.39 50.19 27.81
N ASP A 516 -25.05 49.15 28.35
CA ASP A 516 -26.30 48.50 27.83
C ASP A 516 -26.30 47.86 26.41
N VAL A 517 -26.82 46.66 26.08
CA VAL A 517 -27.87 45.77 26.63
C VAL A 517 -27.65 44.32 26.17
N SER A 518 -28.06 43.43 27.07
CA SER A 518 -28.29 41.97 27.13
C SER A 518 -28.84 41.16 25.93
N GLU A 519 -28.55 39.84 26.02
CA GLU A 519 -29.41 38.64 25.82
C GLU A 519 -30.10 38.44 24.44
N GLU A 520 -30.31 37.22 23.92
CA GLU A 520 -30.55 35.94 24.58
C GLU A 520 -30.24 34.77 23.62
N LEU A 521 -30.02 33.63 24.26
CA LEU A 521 -29.72 32.30 23.77
C LEU A 521 -30.87 31.66 22.96
N GLY A 522 -30.51 30.63 22.20
CA GLY A 522 -31.47 29.78 21.51
C GLY A 522 -30.83 28.48 21.04
N GLU A 523 -30.38 27.67 21.99
CA GLU A 523 -30.11 26.25 21.77
C GLU A 523 -31.39 25.50 21.39
N GLY A 524 -31.29 24.56 20.46
CA GLY A 524 -32.38 23.68 20.06
C GLY A 524 -31.84 22.36 19.54
N LEU A 525 -31.82 21.38 20.43
CA LEU A 525 -31.45 19.98 20.22
C LEU A 525 -32.73 19.14 19.97
N TYR A 526 -32.55 17.98 19.31
CA TYR A 526 -33.45 16.82 19.13
C TYR A 526 -34.27 16.67 17.84
N GLY A 527 -34.17 15.47 17.23
CA GLY A 527 -35.20 14.90 16.36
C GLY A 527 -34.67 13.92 15.30
N GLU A 528 -35.12 12.66 15.36
CA GLU A 528 -34.66 11.47 14.60
C GLU A 528 -35.11 11.35 13.13
N GLU A 529 -34.65 10.24 12.53
CA GLU A 529 -34.75 9.70 11.16
C GLU A 529 -36.16 9.66 10.53
N VAL A 530 -36.22 9.89 9.21
CA VAL A 530 -37.33 9.45 8.34
C VAL A 530 -36.79 8.95 7.00
N ASP A 531 -37.06 7.68 6.70
CA ASP A 531 -37.00 7.04 5.39
C ASP A 531 -37.94 7.75 4.40
N SER A 532 -37.47 8.04 3.19
CA SER A 532 -38.37 8.09 2.03
C SER A 532 -37.62 7.77 0.74
N ASP A 533 -37.84 6.56 0.25
CA ASP A 533 -37.74 6.23 -1.18
C ASP A 533 -38.64 7.19 -1.97
N HIS A 534 -38.04 7.98 -2.86
CA HIS A 534 -38.70 8.42 -4.09
C HIS A 534 -37.62 8.72 -5.14
N ASN A 535 -37.62 7.91 -6.20
CA ASN A 535 -37.01 8.25 -7.49
C ASN A 535 -37.67 9.50 -8.06
N PRO A 536 -36.91 10.45 -8.61
CA PRO A 536 -37.37 11.21 -9.75
C PRO A 536 -36.65 10.73 -11.02
N VAL A 537 -37.49 10.27 -11.94
CA VAL A 537 -37.23 10.13 -13.38
C VAL A 537 -36.60 11.43 -13.89
N MET A 538 -35.42 11.34 -14.49
CA MET A 538 -34.80 12.45 -15.20
C MET A 538 -35.03 12.25 -16.69
N ASP A 539 -35.84 13.13 -17.25
CA ASP A 539 -36.09 13.25 -18.67
C ASP A 539 -34.81 13.57 -19.44
N ALA A 540 -34.79 13.03 -20.65
CA ALA A 540 -33.72 13.13 -21.63
C ALA A 540 -33.42 14.60 -22.00
N ILE A 541 -32.14 14.96 -21.93
CA ILE A 541 -31.60 16.07 -22.70
C ILE A 541 -30.63 15.43 -23.70
N GLU A 542 -31.09 15.34 -24.95
CA GLU A 542 -30.26 15.09 -26.12
C GLU A 542 -29.31 16.27 -26.30
N LEU A 543 -28.00 16.03 -26.22
CA LEU A 543 -27.02 16.87 -26.88
C LEU A 543 -25.94 15.98 -27.48
N SER A 544 -25.90 16.04 -28.81
CA SER A 544 -24.91 15.53 -29.73
C SER A 544 -23.53 16.14 -29.45
N ASP A 545 -22.48 15.34 -29.60
CA ASP A 545 -21.51 15.49 -30.69
C ASP A 545 -20.39 14.48 -30.49
N ALA A 546 -20.23 13.67 -31.53
CA ALA A 546 -19.25 12.61 -31.68
C ALA A 546 -17.85 13.20 -31.92
N GLU A 547 -16.83 12.57 -31.35
CA GLU A 547 -15.52 12.48 -32.00
C GLU A 547 -15.07 11.02 -31.92
N ASP A 548 -14.87 10.48 -33.11
CA ASP A 548 -14.75 9.07 -33.47
C ASP A 548 -13.43 8.45 -33.01
N GLU A 549 -13.50 7.29 -32.35
CA GLU A 549 -12.39 6.33 -32.29
C GLU A 549 -12.68 5.23 -33.32
N GLU A 550 -12.17 5.39 -34.54
CA GLU A 550 -12.15 4.30 -35.53
C GLU A 550 -11.06 3.29 -35.18
N SER A 551 -11.50 2.12 -34.74
CA SER A 551 -10.76 0.85 -34.79
C SER A 551 -10.94 0.23 -36.17
N ALA A 552 -9.86 0.08 -36.94
CA ALA A 552 -9.83 -0.77 -38.12
C ALA A 552 -8.98 -2.00 -37.82
N GLU A 553 -9.68 -3.13 -37.67
CA GLU A 553 -9.15 -4.48 -37.85
C GLU A 553 -9.11 -4.76 -39.35
N GLU A 554 -7.95 -5.08 -39.91
CA GLU A 554 -7.87 -5.78 -41.19
C GLU A 554 -6.84 -6.91 -41.07
N GLU A 555 -7.35 -8.13 -41.21
CA GLU A 555 -6.62 -9.34 -41.52
C GLU A 555 -6.29 -9.31 -43.01
N ASP A 556 -5.02 -9.54 -43.36
CA ASP A 556 -4.67 -10.03 -44.71
C ASP A 556 -3.50 -11.01 -44.60
N GLU A 557 -3.81 -12.27 -44.90
CA GLU A 557 -2.85 -13.31 -45.22
C GLU A 557 -2.40 -13.14 -46.67
N GLU A 558 -1.12 -12.87 -46.92
CA GLU A 558 -0.50 -13.37 -48.15
C GLU A 558 1.00 -13.66 -48.00
N LYS A 559 1.41 -14.72 -48.70
CA LYS A 559 2.59 -15.53 -48.48
C LYS A 559 3.66 -15.23 -49.54
N ILE A 560 4.93 -15.34 -49.11
CA ILE A 560 6.15 -15.71 -49.88
C ILE A 560 6.89 -14.57 -50.62
N ALA A 561 8.11 -14.26 -50.14
CA ALA A 561 9.35 -14.62 -50.85
C ALA A 561 10.58 -14.39 -49.94
N LEU A 562 11.36 -15.46 -49.78
CA LEU A 562 12.69 -15.45 -49.18
C LEU A 562 13.61 -14.47 -49.95
N SER A 563 14.20 -13.51 -49.24
CA SER A 563 15.42 -12.85 -49.70
C SER A 563 16.40 -12.69 -48.53
N SER A 564 17.54 -13.32 -48.74
CA SER A 564 18.76 -13.40 -47.95
C SER A 564 19.31 -12.03 -47.52
N GLY A 565 19.83 -11.93 -46.28
CA GLY A 565 20.93 -10.98 -46.00
C GLY A 565 21.02 -10.35 -44.60
N SER A 566 21.89 -10.93 -43.77
CA SER A 566 22.63 -10.32 -42.64
C SER A 566 21.87 -9.87 -41.38
N GLU A 567 21.59 -10.85 -40.53
CA GLU A 567 22.15 -11.01 -39.16
C GLU A 567 22.75 -9.73 -38.51
N TRP A 568 22.00 -9.16 -37.57
CA TRP A 568 22.48 -8.13 -36.65
C TRP A 568 22.85 -8.77 -35.31
N ASP A 569 24.14 -8.75 -34.97
CA ASP A 569 24.67 -9.12 -33.66
C ASP A 569 24.06 -8.24 -32.56
N GLU A 570 23.03 -8.77 -31.89
CA GLU A 570 22.60 -8.34 -30.57
C GLU A 570 23.66 -8.79 -29.54
N GLY A 571 24.73 -8.03 -29.38
CA GLY A 571 25.85 -8.39 -28.49
C GLY A 571 26.30 -7.26 -27.56
N GLU A 572 26.47 -7.58 -26.28
CA GLU A 572 27.20 -6.88 -25.21
C GLU A 572 26.62 -5.63 -24.52
N ALA A 573 25.84 -4.74 -25.16
CA ALA A 573 25.39 -3.52 -24.47
C ALA A 573 24.17 -3.73 -23.56
N GLY A 574 23.26 -4.63 -23.94
CA GLY A 574 22.10 -5.05 -23.13
C GLY A 574 22.48 -6.04 -22.02
N GLU A 575 23.43 -6.94 -22.30
CA GLU A 575 23.90 -7.94 -21.33
C GLU A 575 24.69 -7.31 -20.18
N ARG A 576 25.46 -6.24 -20.41
CA ARG A 576 26.15 -5.52 -19.32
C ARG A 576 25.21 -4.79 -18.37
N TRP A 577 24.02 -4.39 -18.83
CA TRP A 577 22.99 -3.81 -17.97
C TRP A 577 22.32 -4.86 -17.09
N MET A 578 22.10 -6.07 -17.61
CA MET A 578 21.61 -7.23 -16.84
C MET A 578 22.67 -7.75 -15.86
N ALA A 579 23.95 -7.79 -16.25
CA ALA A 579 25.05 -8.28 -15.42
C ALA A 579 25.40 -7.37 -14.23
N LEU A 580 25.19 -6.06 -14.33
CA LEU A 580 25.38 -5.11 -13.22
C LEU A 580 24.29 -5.24 -12.12
N HIS A 581 23.22 -5.99 -12.37
CA HIS A 581 22.15 -6.28 -11.42
C HIS A 581 22.01 -7.78 -11.07
N GLN A 582 22.96 -8.62 -11.49
CA GLN A 582 23.04 -10.01 -11.05
C GLN A 582 24.07 -10.15 -9.93
N GLY A 583 23.61 -10.58 -8.77
CA GLY A 583 24.46 -11.17 -7.74
C GLY A 583 25.22 -12.37 -8.32
N ARG A 584 26.51 -12.43 -8.01
CA ARG A 584 27.46 -13.46 -8.43
C ARG A 584 26.85 -14.86 -8.45
N ARG A 585 26.83 -15.50 -9.62
CA ARG A 585 26.82 -16.98 -9.74
C ARG A 585 28.14 -17.42 -10.36
N GLY A 586 28.99 -18.03 -9.52
CA GLY A 586 30.21 -18.68 -9.96
C GLY A 586 29.87 -19.96 -10.73
N ARG A 587 30.46 -20.13 -11.92
CA ARG A 587 30.57 -21.42 -12.58
C ARG A 587 31.81 -22.13 -12.04
N GLY A 588 31.60 -23.27 -11.38
CA GLY A 588 32.65 -24.23 -11.10
C GLY A 588 33.03 -25.01 -12.35
N ARG A 589 34.33 -25.06 -12.65
CA ARG A 589 35.00 -26.19 -13.31
C ARG A 589 36.34 -26.40 -12.59
N GLY A 590 36.59 -27.64 -12.23
CA GLY A 590 37.56 -28.03 -11.21
C GLY A 590 39.03 -27.96 -11.60
N GLY A 591 39.88 -28.18 -10.60
CA GLY A 591 41.31 -28.39 -10.77
C GLY A 591 42.13 -28.11 -9.52
N ARG A 592 42.27 -29.14 -8.68
CA ARG A 592 43.41 -29.47 -7.78
C ARG A 592 44.01 -28.38 -6.86
N GLY A 593 43.92 -28.68 -5.56
CA GLY A 593 45.08 -28.64 -4.65
C GLY A 593 45.15 -27.48 -3.65
N GLY A 594 45.31 -27.80 -2.37
CA GLY A 594 46.00 -26.93 -1.41
C GLY A 594 45.21 -26.44 -0.20
N ARG A 595 45.32 -27.24 0.87
CA ARG A 595 45.24 -26.93 2.32
C ARG A 595 44.99 -25.48 2.73
N GLY A 596 43.96 -25.29 3.58
CA GLY A 596 43.65 -24.04 4.26
C GLY A 596 44.40 -23.79 5.57
N ARG A 597 44.42 -22.50 5.94
CA ARG A 597 44.47 -21.86 7.27
C ARG A 597 43.91 -20.44 6.99
N GLY A 598 43.00 -19.78 7.69
CA GLY A 598 42.44 -19.80 9.03
C GLY A 598 42.17 -18.30 9.35
N GLY A 599 41.00 -17.91 9.87
CA GLY A 599 40.77 -16.50 10.28
C GLY A 599 39.32 -15.99 10.26
N THR A 600 38.51 -16.50 11.17
CA THR A 600 37.49 -15.82 12.02
C THR A 600 36.72 -14.58 11.52
N VAL A 601 35.39 -14.70 11.40
CA VAL A 601 34.42 -13.60 11.61
C VAL A 601 33.36 -14.07 12.61
N VAL A 602 33.21 -13.28 13.67
CA VAL A 602 32.30 -13.47 14.80
C VAL A 602 30.85 -13.26 14.35
N ARG A 603 29.98 -14.25 14.58
CA ARG A 603 28.52 -14.12 14.52
C ARG A 603 28.02 -13.75 15.91
N HIS A 604 27.26 -12.67 16.01
CA HIS A 604 26.33 -12.47 17.12
C HIS A 604 24.98 -13.07 16.72
N GLU A 605 24.61 -14.17 17.37
CA GLU A 605 23.24 -14.68 17.40
C GLU A 605 22.41 -13.79 18.32
N VAL A 606 21.27 -13.32 17.83
CA VAL A 606 20.20 -12.79 18.68
C VAL A 606 19.02 -13.74 18.51
N ALA A 607 18.78 -14.50 19.57
CA ALA A 607 17.70 -15.46 19.68
C ALA A 607 16.33 -14.78 19.57
N ALA A 608 15.46 -15.37 18.75
CA ALA A 608 14.05 -15.06 18.71
C ALA A 608 13.37 -15.68 19.94
N VAL A 609 12.81 -14.85 20.82
CA VAL A 609 11.95 -15.32 21.91
C VAL A 609 10.52 -15.38 21.37
N GLN A 610 10.05 -16.60 21.10
CA GLN A 610 8.63 -16.92 20.99
C GLN A 610 8.07 -17.04 22.41
N ALA A 611 7.16 -16.15 22.79
CA ALA A 611 6.40 -16.26 24.02
C ALA A 611 5.13 -17.09 23.75
N SER A 612 5.14 -18.34 24.19
CA SER A 612 3.96 -19.18 24.37
C SER A 612 3.26 -18.79 25.68
N VAL A 613 2.01 -18.34 25.60
CA VAL A 613 1.17 -18.09 26.77
C VAL A 613 0.27 -19.31 26.96
N SER A 614 0.59 -20.12 27.97
CA SER A 614 -0.27 -21.18 28.49
C SER A 614 -1.21 -20.61 29.55
N SER A 615 -2.51 -20.77 29.32
CA SER A 615 -3.59 -20.46 30.25
C SER A 615 -3.69 -21.54 31.33
N ALA A 616 -3.61 -21.14 32.60
CA ALA A 616 -3.94 -21.99 33.76
C ALA A 616 -5.24 -21.49 34.41
N ASP A 617 -6.18 -22.41 34.60
CA ASP A 617 -7.41 -22.26 35.39
C ASP A 617 -7.13 -21.89 36.86
N PRO A 618 -8.00 -21.09 37.51
CA PRO A 618 -8.08 -21.07 38.96
C PRO A 618 -9.42 -21.64 39.43
N SER A 619 -9.35 -22.68 40.25
CA SER A 619 -10.42 -23.07 41.16
C SER A 619 -9.92 -23.09 42.60
N GLY A 620 -10.70 -22.49 43.50
CA GLY A 620 -10.83 -22.97 44.87
C GLY A 620 -10.13 -22.21 46.01
N GLN A 621 -10.96 -21.48 46.75
CA GLN A 621 -11.02 -21.41 48.24
C GLN A 621 -10.16 -20.40 49.03
N GLN A 622 -10.88 -19.36 49.48
CA GLN A 622 -11.17 -19.00 50.89
C GLN A 622 -10.04 -19.02 51.93
N GLY A 623 -9.85 -17.89 52.62
CA GLY A 623 -9.21 -17.84 53.93
C GLY A 623 -8.91 -16.42 54.42
N LEU A 624 -9.70 -15.96 55.38
CA LEU A 624 -9.65 -14.67 56.07
C LEU A 624 -8.37 -14.44 56.89
N SER A 625 -8.07 -13.15 57.11
CA SER A 625 -7.79 -12.48 58.40
C SER A 625 -6.48 -11.68 58.50
N ASP A 626 -6.70 -10.38 58.73
CA ASP A 626 -6.10 -9.50 59.75
C ASP A 626 -4.57 -9.28 59.80
N GLU A 627 -4.21 -8.03 59.47
CA GLU A 627 -3.14 -7.22 60.06
C GLU A 627 -3.05 -7.35 61.61
N PRO A 628 -1.98 -6.90 62.35
CA PRO A 628 -1.09 -5.79 62.00
C PRO A 628 0.39 -5.83 62.52
N LYS A 629 1.13 -4.79 62.12
CA LYS A 629 2.13 -4.00 62.90
C LYS A 629 3.58 -4.49 63.08
N GLY A 630 4.46 -3.52 62.77
CA GLY A 630 5.77 -3.30 63.40
C GLY A 630 6.93 -3.90 62.60
N GLY A 631 7.99 -3.20 62.24
CA GLY A 631 8.50 -1.93 62.67
C GLY A 631 10.02 -1.96 62.50
N THR A 632 10.58 -0.89 61.94
CA THR A 632 11.93 -0.36 62.16
C THR A 632 13.19 -1.10 61.65
N ALA A 633 13.95 -0.29 60.89
CA ALA A 633 15.39 0.01 61.06
C ALA A 633 16.45 -0.78 60.25
N LYS A 634 16.91 -0.10 59.20
CA LYS A 634 18.33 0.26 58.91
C LYS A 634 19.41 -0.43 59.77
N LYS A 635 20.37 -1.11 59.12
CA LYS A 635 21.74 -0.58 58.82
C LYS A 635 22.63 -1.67 58.17
N ARG A 636 23.46 -1.21 57.22
CA ARG A 636 24.91 -1.47 56.97
C ARG A 636 25.48 -2.75 57.64
N GLU A 637 26.31 -3.57 57.01
CA GLU A 637 27.57 -3.15 56.38
C GLU A 637 28.27 -4.31 55.63
N ARG A 638 29.03 -3.85 54.63
CA ARG A 638 30.06 -4.43 53.77
C ARG A 638 30.97 -5.56 54.29
N ARG A 639 31.35 -6.40 53.32
CA ARG A 639 32.70 -6.93 52.95
C ARG A 639 33.63 -7.41 54.08
N ALA A 640 34.22 -8.59 53.92
CA ALA A 640 35.55 -8.75 53.29
C ALA A 640 36.01 -10.23 53.24
N THR A 641 36.70 -10.58 52.13
CA THR A 641 37.95 -11.38 51.99
C THR A 641 38.19 -12.63 52.86
N ALA A 642 38.96 -13.65 52.47
CA ALA A 642 39.63 -14.16 51.27
C ALA A 642 40.52 -15.32 51.76
N ALA A 643 40.94 -16.21 50.84
CA ALA A 643 42.12 -17.09 50.93
C ALA A 643 42.02 -18.29 51.90
N ALA A 644 42.64 -19.45 51.68
CA ALA A 644 43.37 -20.10 50.59
C ALA A 644 43.77 -21.51 51.11
N LYS A 645 44.49 -22.28 50.27
CA LYS A 645 45.31 -23.48 50.59
C LYS A 645 44.54 -24.81 50.76
N LYS A 646 45.05 -25.98 50.34
CA LYS A 646 46.18 -26.44 49.51
C LYS A 646 46.13 -27.99 49.55
N LYS A 647 46.66 -28.66 48.51
CA LYS A 647 47.20 -30.05 48.48
C LYS A 647 46.16 -31.20 48.61
N GLY A 648 46.37 -32.39 48.04
CA GLY A 648 47.48 -33.03 47.30
C GLY A 648 46.89 -34.11 46.35
N GLU A 649 47.55 -34.43 45.23
CA GLU A 649 48.45 -35.60 45.04
C GLU A 649 47.67 -36.94 45.03
N GLU A 650 47.51 -37.55 43.84
CA GLU A 650 48.18 -38.80 43.35
C GLU A 650 47.28 -40.01 43.71
N GLU A 651 46.98 -41.05 42.90
CA GLU A 651 47.58 -41.83 41.81
C GLU A 651 46.41 -42.31 40.88
N MET A 652 46.52 -42.41 39.55
CA MET A 652 47.20 -43.41 38.69
C MET A 652 46.42 -44.74 38.50
N ASP A 653 46.51 -45.24 37.25
CA ASP A 653 46.12 -46.56 36.69
C ASP A 653 44.69 -46.67 36.10
N GLU A 654 44.56 -46.66 34.76
CA GLU A 654 44.63 -47.81 33.82
C GLU A 654 43.33 -48.64 33.91
N GLU A 655 42.65 -49.13 32.89
CA GLU A 655 42.82 -49.38 31.45
C GLU A 655 41.37 -49.63 30.95
N ASP A 656 40.99 -49.11 29.77
CA ASP A 656 40.74 -49.92 28.58
C ASP A 656 39.40 -50.71 28.57
N SER A 657 38.50 -50.36 27.65
CA SER A 657 37.87 -51.31 26.72
C SER A 657 36.72 -50.69 25.91
N SER A 658 36.73 -51.14 24.66
CA SER A 658 35.95 -50.82 23.48
C SER A 658 34.52 -51.37 23.43
N SER A 659 33.83 -51.06 22.33
CA SER A 659 32.60 -51.66 21.72
C SER A 659 31.27 -51.24 22.37
N ASP A 660 30.22 -50.82 21.64
CA ASP A 660 29.90 -50.73 20.20
C ASP A 660 28.92 -49.55 19.99
#